data_AF-A0A1Z8QC02-F1
#
_entry.id   AF-A0A1Z8QC02-F1
#
_cell.length_a   1.000
_cell.length_b   1.000
_cell.length_c   1.000
_cell.angle_alpha   90.00
_cell.angle_beta   90.00
_cell.angle_gamma   90.00
#
_symmetry.space_group_name_H-M   'P 1'
#
loop_
_entity.id
_entity.type
_entity.pdbx_description
1 polymer ?
#
loop_
_entity_poly.entity_id
_entity_poly.type
_entity_poly.pdbx_seq_one_letter_code
_entity_poly.pdbx_strand_id
1 'polypeptide(L)'
;MADNPINALSNSEVVKQGDNEYRRTVQHLPAFYRTDSNQRFLSSTLDPLVQKGALERLDGFIGKQDAYTREVTDRYLGATSRDRFAYQLEPTVTYTDRDTTSVNPEDQVKFTGTYDDYINQIKYLGGKVTNHDRLNKETVYSWNPAMDIDKLVNYREYYWVPNGPDAIEIDSVGTGAEAEYKVTALADDGSTGTGYAFSHLEEERNPEITLYRGNTYKFTIDAQGHPFNIMTEPYKDGSTNLFYTDGVTNAGADNGTVTFVVPNNAPDTLYYQCGNHDNMYGLLHVKTVSSTTQINVEDEIVGVKNYKLRTLDLTNGMKIKFTSSKVASAYKNKEYYVEGVGDSITLTDASVLLTPESYSDNGTPKDKDYIIIKRSSLDQNAWSRYNRWFHRSVIEKTATVNGTATVLDENDRAKRPIIEFDSGLALYESGTTAKTPVDLFDTTQKDAFSNVSGSLGYIIDGVSITEGMRVVFSEDTDPDVRNKIYIANFVDAGDSTVLSLQLNEEVNGTAGDKETIYVKQGDDNKGKSFYYDSPTTRWKTTQQKTKLNQQPLFNMYDNEHTLFNDSTKYPNSTFTGAKVFSFATSDSATTDTVLGIKVKYNTINNVGDMVFESDHTSGTFTYQENGKVVTKNLAEGHLHYTTGRTSHNSKSAWIKRTNESKQRVIRTHIVDATEKRLFPIDFYANSHALTDLEISVLVNGIRKTLTTDYTLVNGTTNKYIRFVNELKVNDQIRIAGYSSAVKVDGKGIYEIPENLSTNSLNQTVGTFTYGQILKHTTDILDKNSDITGTIPGNTNLRDKPDAMLKGGIIHQHEAPLAPTIFGLIDQESNVISSIDYVNHEYEKWYNAFLTKATGTAYEGVAADRVDEIISLINQGRNSSFPFYYEDMIGWGENVSTRTYTVQGSSQKEYALDSQHSLSSLNNRAVYVYLNDVQLTHGTEYTFSTVDDSVNISATLTAGDIIKIKDYEDTTGSFLPPTPTKLGLYPLFKPEAFTDDTYINPSCQAVIRKHDGSIMKAYNDERDDLILELEKR
;
A
#
# COMPACT_ATOMS: atom_id res chain seq x y z
N MET A 1 -18.24 -7.37 38.37
CA MET A 1 -19.20 -7.13 39.48
C MET A 1 -18.74 -7.93 40.68
N ALA A 2 -18.07 -7.26 41.61
CA ALA A 2 -17.66 -7.83 42.88
C ALA A 2 -18.84 -7.72 43.86
N ASP A 3 -19.61 -8.80 43.99
CA ASP A 3 -20.53 -8.93 45.12
C ASP A 3 -19.69 -9.22 46.36
N ASN A 4 -19.41 -8.16 47.13
CA ASN A 4 -19.11 -8.36 48.55
C ASN A 4 -20.34 -9.07 49.15
N PRO A 5 -20.18 -10.24 49.81
CA PRO A 5 -21.30 -10.91 50.43
C PRO A 5 -21.79 -10.03 51.57
N ILE A 6 -22.90 -9.32 51.34
CA ILE A 6 -23.69 -8.74 52.42
C ILE A 6 -23.97 -9.88 53.37
N ASN A 7 -23.63 -9.66 54.63
CA ASN A 7 -23.58 -10.63 55.72
C ASN A 7 -25.00 -11.12 56.12
N ALA A 8 -25.77 -11.64 55.17
CA ALA A 8 -27.14 -12.15 55.33
C ALA A 8 -27.18 -13.57 55.93
N LEU A 9 -26.03 -14.09 56.37
CA LEU A 9 -25.91 -15.44 56.94
C LEU A 9 -26.40 -15.55 58.39
N SER A 10 -26.69 -14.45 59.09
CA SER A 10 -26.84 -14.51 60.54
C SER A 10 -28.22 -14.85 61.09
N ASN A 11 -29.32 -14.85 60.31
CA ASN A 11 -30.67 -15.02 60.87
C ASN A 11 -31.68 -15.87 60.07
N SER A 12 -31.25 -16.66 59.08
CA SER A 12 -32.17 -17.58 58.38
C SER A 12 -31.98 -19.01 58.88
N GLU A 13 -33.00 -19.63 59.46
CA GLU A 13 -32.96 -21.06 59.77
C GLU A 13 -32.89 -21.86 58.46
N VAL A 14 -31.89 -22.74 58.38
CA VAL A 14 -31.73 -23.69 57.29
C VAL A 14 -32.34 -25.01 57.74
N VAL A 15 -33.49 -25.36 57.18
CA VAL A 15 -34.17 -26.63 57.46
C VAL A 15 -33.68 -27.66 56.45
N LYS A 16 -33.13 -28.78 56.94
CA LYS A 16 -32.74 -29.91 56.10
C LYS A 16 -33.94 -30.84 55.91
N GLN A 17 -34.31 -31.09 54.66
CA GLN A 17 -35.33 -32.06 54.30
C GLN A 17 -34.71 -33.04 53.29
N GLY A 18 -34.25 -34.20 53.78
CA GLY A 18 -33.34 -35.07 53.02
C GLY A 18 -31.96 -34.43 52.84
N ASP A 19 -31.38 -34.53 51.64
CA ASP A 19 -30.09 -33.93 51.29
C ASP A 19 -30.18 -32.43 50.95
N ASN A 20 -31.40 -31.86 50.92
CA ASN A 20 -31.63 -30.47 50.53
C ASN A 20 -31.73 -29.54 51.74
N GLU A 21 -31.04 -28.40 51.66
CA GLU A 21 -31.06 -27.31 52.64
C GLU A 21 -32.00 -26.18 52.16
N TYR A 22 -33.07 -25.91 52.92
CA TYR A 22 -34.02 -24.86 52.61
C TYR A 22 -33.92 -23.70 53.58
N ARG A 23 -33.82 -22.47 53.08
CA ARG A 23 -33.85 -21.24 53.89
C ARG A 23 -35.29 -20.82 54.17
N ARG A 24 -35.65 -20.58 55.43
CA ARG A 24 -37.01 -20.18 55.83
C ARG A 24 -37.04 -18.73 56.33
N THR A 25 -37.83 -17.89 55.67
CA THR A 25 -37.98 -16.46 56.01
C THR A 25 -38.90 -16.20 57.22
N VAL A 26 -39.71 -17.19 57.61
CA VAL A 26 -40.61 -17.11 58.78
C VAL A 26 -39.88 -16.81 60.10
N GLN A 27 -38.59 -17.12 60.17
CA GLN A 27 -37.73 -16.87 61.33
C GLN A 27 -37.41 -15.38 61.54
N HIS A 28 -37.53 -14.55 60.50
CA HIS A 28 -37.40 -13.09 60.63
C HIS A 28 -38.59 -12.45 61.33
N LEU A 29 -39.69 -13.19 61.53
CA LEU A 29 -40.82 -12.73 62.33
C LEU A 29 -40.61 -13.02 63.82
N PRO A 30 -41.03 -12.12 64.74
CA PRO A 30 -41.13 -12.41 66.16
C PRO A 30 -42.00 -13.66 66.43
N ALA A 31 -41.70 -14.42 67.48
CA ALA A 31 -42.33 -15.73 67.75
C ALA A 31 -43.88 -15.71 67.72
N PHE A 32 -44.49 -14.63 68.18
CA PHE A 32 -45.95 -14.43 68.15
C PHE A 32 -46.54 -14.36 66.73
N TYR A 33 -45.77 -13.89 65.74
CA TYR A 33 -46.22 -13.75 64.35
C TYR A 33 -45.87 -14.95 63.46
N ARG A 34 -45.22 -15.98 64.01
CA ARG A 34 -44.90 -17.24 63.31
C ARG A 34 -46.11 -18.19 63.30
N THR A 35 -47.25 -17.71 62.84
CA THR A 35 -48.48 -18.50 62.72
C THR A 35 -48.42 -19.43 61.50
N ASP A 36 -49.18 -20.52 61.49
CA ASP A 36 -49.27 -21.44 60.35
C ASP A 36 -49.64 -20.72 59.04
N SER A 37 -50.52 -19.73 59.12
CA SER A 37 -50.92 -18.91 57.96
C SER A 37 -49.75 -18.10 57.41
N ASN A 38 -48.99 -17.44 58.28
CA ASN A 38 -47.82 -16.66 57.87
C ASN A 38 -46.69 -17.56 57.37
N GLN A 39 -46.50 -18.74 57.99
CA GLN A 39 -45.53 -19.72 57.53
C GLN A 39 -45.86 -20.21 56.12
N ARG A 40 -47.13 -20.54 55.83
CA ARG A 40 -47.56 -20.95 54.49
C ARG A 40 -47.41 -19.83 53.48
N PHE A 41 -47.85 -18.62 53.81
CA PHE A 41 -47.72 -17.44 52.94
C PHE A 41 -46.26 -17.18 52.58
N LEU A 42 -45.39 -17.05 53.59
CA LEU A 42 -43.96 -16.80 53.40
C LEU A 42 -43.28 -17.96 52.65
N SER A 43 -43.67 -19.20 52.91
CA SER A 43 -43.14 -20.37 52.20
C SER A 43 -43.44 -20.40 50.70
N SER A 44 -44.53 -19.76 50.29
CA SER A 44 -44.96 -19.71 48.88
C SER A 44 -44.51 -18.44 48.14
N THR A 45 -44.08 -17.41 48.86
CA THR A 45 -43.80 -16.07 48.30
C THR A 45 -42.34 -15.66 48.46
N LEU A 46 -41.86 -15.64 49.71
CA LEU A 46 -40.55 -15.10 50.08
C LEU A 46 -39.47 -16.18 50.19
N ASP A 47 -39.81 -17.38 50.66
CA ASP A 47 -38.87 -18.49 50.74
C ASP A 47 -38.26 -18.85 49.37
N PRO A 48 -38.98 -18.88 48.23
CA PRO A 48 -38.38 -19.14 46.92
C PRO A 48 -37.32 -18.11 46.51
N LEU A 49 -37.49 -16.84 46.89
CA LEU A 49 -36.56 -15.75 46.55
C LEU A 49 -35.25 -15.79 47.34
N VAL A 50 -35.24 -16.44 48.51
CA VAL A 50 -34.05 -16.51 49.38
C VAL A 50 -33.35 -17.87 49.35
N GLN A 51 -33.89 -18.85 48.60
CA GLN A 51 -33.20 -20.13 48.43
C GLN A 51 -31.83 -19.93 47.79
N LYS A 52 -30.90 -20.85 48.07
CA LYS A 52 -29.64 -20.89 47.31
C LYS A 52 -30.01 -21.11 45.83
N GLY A 53 -29.54 -20.23 44.94
CA GLY A 53 -29.73 -20.40 43.50
C GLY A 53 -29.18 -21.76 43.07
N ALA A 54 -29.93 -22.48 42.24
CA ALA A 54 -29.40 -23.68 41.60
C ALA A 54 -28.37 -23.24 40.56
N LEU A 55 -27.11 -23.61 40.76
CA LEU A 55 -26.08 -23.42 39.75
C LEU A 55 -26.40 -24.36 38.59
N GLU A 56 -26.85 -23.80 37.46
CA GLU A 56 -26.93 -24.56 36.22
C GLU A 56 -25.52 -24.72 35.66
N ARG A 57 -25.06 -25.97 35.56
CA ARG A 57 -23.79 -26.26 34.89
C ARG A 57 -24.02 -26.13 33.38
N LEU A 58 -23.53 -25.04 32.80
CA LEU A 58 -23.48 -24.85 31.36
C LEU A 58 -22.23 -25.55 30.81
N ASP A 59 -22.43 -26.42 29.83
CA ASP A 59 -21.36 -27.12 29.12
C ASP A 59 -21.58 -26.91 27.60
N GLY A 60 -20.58 -26.36 26.94
CA GLY A 60 -20.64 -25.99 25.53
C GLY A 60 -19.53 -25.03 25.09
N PHE A 61 -19.39 -24.87 23.78
CA PHE A 61 -18.44 -23.99 23.12
C PHE A 61 -18.94 -22.54 23.07
N ILE A 62 -18.00 -21.59 23.00
CA ILE A 62 -18.23 -20.18 22.70
C ILE A 62 -17.30 -19.76 21.55
N GLY A 63 -17.73 -18.80 20.73
CA GLY A 63 -16.95 -18.29 19.60
C GLY A 63 -17.55 -18.63 18.23
N LYS A 64 -16.71 -18.59 17.20
CA LYS A 64 -17.12 -18.70 15.78
C LYS A 64 -17.83 -20.01 15.45
N GLN A 65 -18.97 -19.90 14.76
CA GLN A 65 -19.72 -21.04 14.24
C GLN A 65 -19.37 -21.40 12.79
N ASP A 66 -18.55 -20.60 12.13
CA ASP A 66 -18.06 -20.81 10.77
C ASP A 66 -16.60 -21.31 10.73
N ALA A 67 -16.03 -21.65 11.89
CA ALA A 67 -14.72 -22.28 11.99
C ALA A 67 -14.74 -23.68 11.35
N TYR A 68 -13.67 -24.02 10.62
CA TYR A 68 -13.52 -25.31 9.94
C TYR A 68 -13.38 -26.50 10.89
N THR A 69 -13.05 -26.25 12.16
CA THR A 69 -12.92 -27.26 13.21
C THR A 69 -14.26 -27.57 13.89
N ARG A 70 -15.34 -26.89 13.50
CA ARG A 70 -16.66 -27.09 14.11
C ARG A 70 -17.26 -28.40 13.61
N GLU A 71 -17.72 -29.22 14.54
CA GLU A 71 -18.50 -30.40 14.26
C GLU A 71 -20.00 -30.11 14.39
N VAL A 72 -20.82 -30.86 13.64
CA VAL A 72 -22.29 -30.71 13.68
C VAL A 72 -22.86 -31.06 15.06
N THR A 73 -22.16 -31.90 15.82
CA THR A 73 -22.52 -32.32 17.18
C THR A 73 -22.12 -31.31 18.26
N ASP A 74 -21.38 -30.26 17.92
CA ASP A 74 -20.90 -29.29 18.90
C ASP A 74 -22.05 -28.44 19.46
N ARG A 75 -22.14 -28.39 20.79
CA ARG A 75 -23.13 -27.58 21.51
C ARG A 75 -22.52 -26.22 21.82
N TYR A 76 -23.07 -25.15 21.25
CA TYR A 76 -22.67 -23.76 21.56
C TYR A 76 -23.58 -23.14 22.62
N LEU A 77 -23.00 -22.32 23.52
CA LEU A 77 -23.75 -21.61 24.56
C LEU A 77 -24.45 -20.38 23.98
N GLY A 78 -25.79 -20.33 24.07
CA GLY A 78 -26.57 -19.20 23.55
C GLY A 78 -26.23 -17.85 24.19
N ALA A 79 -26.48 -16.75 23.47
CA ALA A 79 -26.32 -15.39 23.97
C ALA A 79 -27.65 -14.61 23.97
N THR A 80 -27.64 -13.43 24.58
CA THR A 80 -28.82 -12.56 24.74
C THR A 80 -29.37 -12.01 23.43
N SER A 81 -28.52 -11.89 22.40
CA SER A 81 -28.91 -11.49 21.05
C SER A 81 -28.17 -12.34 20.02
N ARG A 82 -28.69 -12.38 18.80
CA ARG A 82 -28.02 -13.05 17.67
C ARG A 82 -26.67 -12.43 17.36
N ASP A 83 -26.57 -11.11 17.38
CA ASP A 83 -25.33 -10.41 17.03
C ASP A 83 -24.25 -10.67 18.09
N ARG A 84 -24.61 -10.61 19.38
CA ARG A 84 -23.69 -10.97 20.46
C ARG A 84 -23.27 -12.44 20.41
N PHE A 85 -24.15 -13.34 19.95
CA PHE A 85 -23.81 -14.74 19.72
C PHE A 85 -22.87 -14.92 18.51
N ALA A 86 -23.03 -14.10 17.47
CA ALA A 86 -22.20 -14.14 16.27
C ALA A 86 -20.78 -13.61 16.48
N TYR A 87 -20.62 -12.56 17.31
CA TYR A 87 -19.36 -11.85 17.52
C TYR A 87 -18.63 -12.24 18.82
N GLN A 88 -18.91 -13.42 19.38
CA GLN A 88 -18.22 -13.90 20.57
C GLN A 88 -16.73 -14.12 20.33
N LEU A 89 -15.89 -13.63 21.26
CA LEU A 89 -14.43 -13.74 21.21
C LEU A 89 -13.80 -13.09 19.97
N GLU A 90 -14.49 -12.16 19.34
CA GLU A 90 -13.94 -11.32 18.28
C GLU A 90 -13.04 -10.22 18.88
N PRO A 91 -12.15 -9.63 18.07
CA PRO A 91 -11.30 -8.52 18.51
C PRO A 91 -12.12 -7.41 19.18
N THR A 92 -11.66 -6.99 20.36
CA THR A 92 -12.34 -6.06 21.25
C THR A 92 -11.36 -4.98 21.67
N VAL A 93 -11.81 -3.74 21.78
CA VAL A 93 -10.97 -2.62 22.20
C VAL A 93 -11.01 -2.51 23.70
N THR A 94 -9.85 -2.56 24.35
CA THR A 94 -9.71 -2.38 25.79
C THR A 94 -8.66 -1.31 26.07
N TYR A 95 -8.92 -0.41 27.00
CA TYR A 95 -7.85 0.39 27.59
C TYR A 95 -7.63 -0.05 29.04
N THR A 96 -6.35 -0.15 29.40
CA THR A 96 -5.90 -0.53 30.73
C THR A 96 -5.13 0.62 31.35
N ASP A 97 -5.35 0.84 32.64
CA ASP A 97 -4.55 1.79 33.40
C ASP A 97 -3.11 1.24 33.55
N ARG A 98 -2.13 2.07 33.19
CA ARG A 98 -0.71 1.73 33.21
C ARG A 98 -0.14 1.78 34.63
N ASP A 99 -0.79 2.52 35.54
CA ASP A 99 -0.29 2.80 36.89
C ASP A 99 -1.21 2.21 37.96
N THR A 100 -1.44 0.90 37.90
CA THR A 100 -2.04 0.20 39.03
C THR A 100 -0.98 -0.58 39.78
N THR A 101 -0.90 -0.35 41.08
CA THR A 101 -0.23 -1.26 42.02
C THR A 101 -1.01 -2.58 42.20
N SER A 102 -2.17 -2.72 41.54
CA SER A 102 -2.97 -3.95 41.56
C SER A 102 -2.37 -5.01 40.64
N VAL A 103 -2.20 -6.20 41.19
CA VAL A 103 -1.79 -7.42 40.47
C VAL A 103 -2.95 -8.12 39.77
N ASN A 104 -4.20 -7.67 40.01
CA ASN A 104 -5.39 -8.28 39.42
C ASN A 104 -5.72 -7.61 38.07
N PRO A 105 -5.78 -8.38 36.96
CA PRO A 105 -6.10 -7.85 35.64
C PRO A 105 -7.46 -7.14 35.57
N GLU A 106 -8.45 -7.57 36.37
CA GLU A 106 -9.76 -6.92 36.40
C GLU A 106 -9.75 -5.47 36.93
N ASP A 107 -8.76 -5.10 37.75
CA ASP A 107 -8.65 -3.74 38.29
C ASP A 107 -7.94 -2.79 37.31
N GLN A 108 -7.20 -3.38 36.36
CA GLN A 108 -6.43 -2.69 35.32
C GLN A 108 -7.30 -2.31 34.13
N VAL A 109 -8.24 -3.16 33.71
CA VAL A 109 -9.15 -2.87 32.58
C VAL A 109 -10.19 -1.84 32.99
N LYS A 110 -10.20 -0.68 32.33
CA LYS A 110 -11.15 0.40 32.62
C LYS A 110 -12.26 0.53 31.57
N PHE A 111 -12.03 -0.02 30.38
CA PHE A 111 -13.00 -0.02 29.28
C PHE A 111 -12.88 -1.27 28.44
N THR A 112 -14.01 -1.64 27.86
CA THR A 112 -14.11 -2.72 26.88
C THR A 112 -15.22 -2.34 25.91
N GLY A 113 -14.89 -2.22 24.63
CA GLY A 113 -15.84 -1.95 23.55
C GLY A 113 -15.78 -3.07 22.52
N THR A 114 -16.88 -3.79 22.37
CA THR A 114 -17.02 -4.87 21.38
C THR A 114 -17.49 -4.33 20.02
N TYR A 115 -17.37 -5.14 18.97
CA TYR A 115 -17.86 -4.75 17.64
C TYR A 115 -19.39 -4.57 17.61
N ASP A 116 -20.16 -5.38 18.33
CA ASP A 116 -21.60 -5.19 18.43
C ASP A 116 -21.98 -3.94 19.23
N ASP A 117 -21.24 -3.61 20.30
CA ASP A 117 -21.43 -2.32 21.00
C ASP A 117 -21.19 -1.13 20.07
N TYR A 118 -20.13 -1.17 19.26
CA TYR A 118 -19.82 -0.14 18.27
C TYR A 118 -20.95 0.07 17.26
N ILE A 119 -21.47 -1.01 16.67
CA ILE A 119 -22.59 -0.94 15.74
C ILE A 119 -23.87 -0.45 16.43
N ASN A 120 -24.16 -0.95 17.63
CA ASN A 120 -25.33 -0.52 18.41
C ASN A 120 -25.25 0.96 18.78
N GLN A 121 -24.06 1.47 19.11
CA GLN A 121 -23.84 2.86 19.46
C GLN A 121 -24.03 3.79 18.26
N ILE A 122 -23.54 3.42 17.07
CA ILE A 122 -23.82 4.16 15.84
C ILE A 122 -25.33 4.22 15.58
N LYS A 123 -26.02 3.09 15.75
CA LYS A 123 -27.49 3.03 15.60
C LYS A 123 -28.20 3.93 16.60
N TYR A 124 -27.77 3.95 17.85
CA TYR A 124 -28.32 4.80 18.92
C TYR A 124 -28.16 6.29 18.57
N LEU A 125 -27.02 6.67 18.00
CA LEU A 125 -26.72 8.02 17.52
C LEU A 125 -27.42 8.38 16.19
N GLY A 126 -28.31 7.53 15.68
CA GLY A 126 -29.08 7.77 14.44
C GLY A 126 -28.38 7.37 13.14
N GLY A 127 -27.22 6.71 13.22
CA GLY A 127 -26.48 6.20 12.07
C GLY A 127 -27.15 5.00 11.38
N LYS A 128 -26.98 4.90 10.05
CA LYS A 128 -27.57 3.81 9.25
C LYS A 128 -26.72 2.54 9.31
N VAL A 129 -27.07 1.55 10.13
CA VAL A 129 -26.29 0.31 10.31
C VAL A 129 -26.73 -0.88 9.46
N THR A 130 -27.56 -0.66 8.43
CA THR A 130 -28.06 -1.76 7.58
C THR A 130 -27.00 -2.36 6.66
N ASN A 131 -25.90 -1.65 6.42
CA ASN A 131 -24.75 -2.13 5.68
C ASN A 131 -23.46 -1.77 6.43
N HIS A 132 -22.81 -2.75 7.04
CA HIS A 132 -21.60 -2.55 7.83
C HIS A 132 -20.39 -2.21 6.95
N ASP A 133 -20.33 -2.79 5.74
CA ASP A 133 -19.28 -2.50 4.77
C ASP A 133 -19.16 -1.00 4.51
N ARG A 134 -20.31 -0.33 4.28
CA ARG A 134 -20.36 1.13 4.11
C ARG A 134 -19.83 1.93 5.32
N LEU A 135 -19.89 1.37 6.53
CA LEU A 135 -19.45 2.06 7.75
C LEU A 135 -17.93 1.94 7.95
N ASN A 136 -17.33 0.81 7.58
CA ASN A 136 -15.93 0.50 7.89
C ASN A 136 -15.04 0.40 6.65
N LYS A 137 -15.54 0.81 5.49
CA LYS A 137 -14.79 0.87 4.24
C LYS A 137 -13.62 1.85 4.38
N GLU A 138 -12.43 1.43 4.00
CA GLU A 138 -11.23 2.26 4.10
C GLU A 138 -10.21 1.96 3.00
N THR A 139 -9.29 2.90 2.77
CA THR A 139 -8.11 2.63 1.96
C THR A 139 -7.16 1.71 2.71
N VAL A 140 -6.69 0.66 2.03
CA VAL A 140 -5.72 -0.30 2.60
C VAL A 140 -4.45 -0.33 1.76
N TYR A 141 -3.32 -0.41 2.44
CA TYR A 141 -1.99 -0.51 1.85
C TYR A 141 -1.43 -1.90 2.13
N SER A 142 -1.29 -2.73 1.10
CA SER A 142 -0.70 -4.05 1.21
C SER A 142 0.81 -3.97 1.36
N TRP A 143 1.40 -4.92 2.09
CA TRP A 143 2.83 -5.14 2.09
C TRP A 143 3.32 -5.47 0.67
N ASN A 144 4.29 -4.70 0.19
CA ASN A 144 4.88 -4.81 -1.14
C ASN A 144 6.38 -5.03 -1.02
N PRO A 145 6.83 -6.20 -0.52
CA PRO A 145 8.25 -6.45 -0.43
C PRO A 145 8.82 -6.54 -1.85
N ALA A 146 10.01 -5.97 -2.06
CA ALA A 146 10.68 -5.98 -3.37
C ALA A 146 11.32 -7.34 -3.68
N MET A 147 10.53 -8.41 -3.59
CA MET A 147 10.96 -9.80 -3.73
C MET A 147 9.82 -10.70 -4.22
N ASP A 148 10.18 -11.86 -4.77
CA ASP A 148 9.24 -12.90 -5.17
C ASP A 148 8.67 -13.65 -3.95
N ILE A 149 7.41 -13.37 -3.63
CA ILE A 149 6.70 -14.00 -2.52
C ILE A 149 6.42 -15.48 -2.79
N ASP A 150 6.22 -15.90 -4.05
CA ASP A 150 5.98 -17.32 -4.38
C ASP A 150 7.21 -18.16 -4.04
N LYS A 151 8.41 -17.72 -4.44
CA LYS A 151 9.66 -18.40 -4.05
C LYS A 151 9.88 -18.46 -2.54
N LEU A 152 9.40 -17.46 -1.80
CA LEU A 152 9.54 -17.43 -0.35
C LEU A 152 8.58 -18.42 0.35
N VAL A 153 7.29 -18.39 0.01
CA VAL A 153 6.28 -19.23 0.72
C VAL A 153 6.17 -20.62 0.14
N ASN A 154 6.38 -20.76 -1.17
CA ASN A 154 6.22 -21.98 -1.95
C ASN A 154 7.55 -22.62 -2.33
N TYR A 155 8.64 -22.30 -1.62
CA TYR A 155 10.00 -22.76 -1.89
C TYR A 155 10.10 -24.27 -2.15
N ARG A 156 9.25 -25.09 -1.51
CA ARG A 156 9.25 -26.55 -1.71
C ARG A 156 8.84 -26.98 -3.11
N GLU A 157 8.26 -26.11 -3.93
CA GLU A 157 7.97 -26.40 -5.33
C GLU A 157 9.11 -25.97 -6.27
N TYR A 158 10.23 -25.46 -5.73
CA TYR A 158 11.40 -25.05 -6.50
C TYR A 158 12.53 -26.09 -6.42
N TYR A 159 13.16 -26.32 -7.58
CA TYR A 159 14.30 -27.20 -7.76
C TYR A 159 15.49 -26.43 -8.31
N TRP A 160 16.68 -26.81 -7.85
CA TRP A 160 17.93 -26.26 -8.33
C TRP A 160 18.35 -26.96 -9.62
N VAL A 161 18.42 -26.22 -10.73
CA VAL A 161 18.79 -26.78 -12.04
C VAL A 161 19.96 -25.96 -12.63
N PRO A 162 21.23 -26.38 -12.44
CA PRO A 162 22.41 -25.58 -12.80
C PRO A 162 22.45 -25.08 -14.26
N ASN A 163 21.98 -25.90 -15.20
CA ASN A 163 21.93 -25.58 -16.63
C ASN A 163 20.57 -25.00 -17.09
N GLY A 164 19.66 -24.79 -16.15
CA GLY A 164 18.25 -24.49 -16.41
C GLY A 164 17.47 -25.67 -16.98
N PRO A 165 16.13 -25.54 -17.08
CA PRO A 165 15.29 -26.50 -17.80
C PRO A 165 15.68 -26.56 -19.28
N ASP A 166 15.29 -27.61 -19.99
CA ASP A 166 15.52 -27.69 -21.44
C ASP A 166 14.83 -26.51 -22.18
N ALA A 167 15.46 -26.03 -23.26
CA ALA A 167 14.86 -24.94 -24.04
C ALA A 167 13.66 -25.43 -24.86
N ILE A 168 12.58 -24.67 -24.84
CA ILE A 168 11.41 -24.86 -25.71
C ILE A 168 11.61 -24.05 -27.00
N GLU A 169 11.35 -24.67 -28.14
CA GLU A 169 11.48 -24.02 -29.44
C GLU A 169 10.24 -23.18 -29.78
N ILE A 170 10.45 -21.91 -30.15
CA ILE A 170 9.42 -21.03 -30.73
C ILE A 170 9.64 -20.97 -32.25
N ASP A 171 8.77 -21.64 -33.00
CA ASP A 171 8.97 -21.98 -34.43
C ASP A 171 8.06 -21.22 -35.41
N SER A 172 7.02 -20.54 -34.92
CA SER A 172 6.02 -19.86 -35.76
C SER A 172 5.50 -18.57 -35.14
N VAL A 173 5.10 -17.63 -35.99
CA VAL A 173 4.23 -16.51 -35.60
C VAL A 173 2.76 -16.90 -35.62
N GLY A 174 2.02 -16.42 -34.63
CA GLY A 174 0.68 -15.88 -34.83
C GLY A 174 -0.42 -16.74 -35.50
N THR A 175 -0.41 -18.06 -35.45
CA THR A 175 -1.64 -18.84 -35.70
C THR A 175 -2.14 -19.41 -34.39
N GLY A 176 -3.18 -18.78 -33.82
CA GLY A 176 -3.71 -19.14 -32.49
C GLY A 176 -2.80 -18.69 -31.34
N ALA A 177 -2.05 -17.60 -31.53
CA ALA A 177 -1.36 -16.92 -30.45
C ALA A 177 -2.34 -16.01 -29.69
N GLU A 178 -2.05 -15.79 -28.41
CA GLU A 178 -2.72 -14.81 -27.57
C GLU A 178 -1.68 -13.92 -26.92
N ALA A 179 -1.83 -12.60 -27.07
CA ALA A 179 -0.94 -11.60 -26.48
C ALA A 179 -1.77 -10.58 -25.68
N GLU A 180 -1.31 -10.25 -24.48
CA GLU A 180 -1.91 -9.22 -23.63
C GLU A 180 -1.00 -8.00 -23.53
N TYR A 181 -1.49 -6.85 -23.98
CA TYR A 181 -0.81 -5.56 -23.91
C TYR A 181 -1.39 -4.71 -22.78
N LYS A 182 -0.53 -4.03 -22.02
CA LYS A 182 -0.94 -2.98 -21.09
C LYS A 182 -0.99 -1.65 -21.82
N VAL A 183 -2.09 -0.92 -21.66
CA VAL A 183 -2.34 0.37 -22.34
C VAL A 183 -2.69 1.43 -21.29
N THR A 184 -1.98 2.55 -21.32
CA THR A 184 -2.21 3.70 -20.41
C THR A 184 -2.44 4.97 -21.21
N ALA A 185 -3.03 5.99 -20.57
CA ALA A 185 -3.09 7.34 -21.12
C ALA A 185 -1.86 8.15 -20.69
N LEU A 186 -1.19 8.76 -21.66
CA LEU A 186 -0.17 9.78 -21.43
C LEU A 186 -0.83 11.10 -21.03
N ALA A 187 -0.19 11.80 -20.08
CA ALA A 187 -0.57 13.16 -19.75
C ALA A 187 -0.47 14.09 -20.97
N ASP A 188 -1.28 15.13 -20.97
CA ASP A 188 -1.17 16.19 -21.97
C ASP A 188 0.13 16.98 -21.73
N ASP A 189 1.04 16.93 -22.69
CA ASP A 189 2.32 17.64 -22.66
C ASP A 189 2.25 19.02 -23.34
N GLY A 190 1.04 19.45 -23.76
CA GLY A 190 0.80 20.73 -24.41
C GLY A 190 1.32 20.84 -25.85
N SER A 191 1.97 19.79 -26.39
CA SER A 191 2.54 19.78 -27.74
C SER A 191 1.67 19.04 -28.75
N THR A 192 1.01 17.95 -28.34
CA THR A 192 0.21 17.08 -29.21
C THR A 192 -1.11 16.58 -28.60
N GLY A 193 -1.43 16.97 -27.35
CA GLY A 193 -2.58 16.47 -26.59
C GLY A 193 -2.29 15.17 -25.84
N THR A 194 -3.32 14.54 -25.25
CA THR A 194 -3.23 13.19 -24.64
C THR A 194 -3.11 12.08 -25.69
N GLY A 195 -2.51 10.94 -25.33
CA GLY A 195 -2.17 9.82 -26.24
C GLY A 195 -2.19 8.47 -25.51
N TYR A 196 -2.37 7.36 -26.21
CA TYR A 196 -2.17 6.03 -25.63
C TYR A 196 -0.69 5.66 -25.66
N ALA A 197 -0.21 5.03 -24.59
CA ALA A 197 1.08 4.36 -24.53
C ALA A 197 0.86 2.86 -24.30
N PHE A 198 1.73 2.05 -24.89
CA PHE A 198 1.73 0.61 -24.73
C PHE A 198 3.01 0.18 -24.02
N SER A 199 2.95 -0.72 -23.05
CA SER A 199 4.12 -1.13 -22.24
C SER A 199 5.30 -1.71 -23.02
N HIS A 200 5.06 -2.22 -24.23
CA HIS A 200 6.11 -2.74 -25.11
C HIS A 200 6.72 -1.67 -26.02
N LEU A 201 6.13 -0.48 -26.06
CA LEU A 201 6.51 0.66 -26.90
C LEU A 201 6.35 1.97 -26.08
N GLU A 202 6.88 2.00 -24.86
CA GLU A 202 6.65 3.10 -23.90
C GLU A 202 7.22 4.45 -24.38
N GLU A 203 8.18 4.43 -25.30
CA GLU A 203 8.77 5.64 -25.90
C GLU A 203 7.93 6.20 -27.07
N GLU A 204 6.86 5.51 -27.46
CA GLU A 204 6.02 5.89 -28.59
C GLU A 204 4.62 6.33 -28.14
N ARG A 205 4.22 7.53 -28.56
CA ARG A 205 2.86 8.05 -28.38
C ARG A 205 1.98 7.57 -29.53
N ASN A 206 0.86 6.91 -29.20
CA ASN A 206 -0.04 6.30 -30.17
C ASN A 206 0.71 5.41 -31.20
N PRO A 207 1.48 4.39 -30.75
CA PRO A 207 2.29 3.55 -31.63
C PRO A 207 1.45 2.79 -32.67
N GLU A 208 2.06 2.46 -33.81
CA GLU A 208 1.45 1.55 -34.77
C GLU A 208 1.63 0.09 -34.31
N ILE A 209 0.56 -0.69 -34.25
CA ILE A 209 0.60 -2.07 -33.77
C ILE A 209 0.34 -3.04 -34.92
N THR A 210 1.18 -4.07 -35.08
CA THR A 210 0.93 -5.15 -36.04
C THR A 210 0.17 -6.30 -35.36
N LEU A 211 -0.98 -6.66 -35.94
CA LEU A 211 -1.81 -7.79 -35.52
C LEU A 211 -1.87 -8.85 -36.62
N TYR A 212 -2.12 -10.10 -36.27
CA TYR A 212 -2.28 -11.19 -37.23
C TYR A 212 -3.67 -11.84 -37.14
N ARG A 213 -4.25 -12.14 -38.30
CA ARG A 213 -5.53 -12.86 -38.42
C ARG A 213 -5.45 -14.25 -37.76
N GLY A 214 -6.47 -14.60 -37.00
CA GLY A 214 -6.56 -15.86 -36.25
C GLY A 214 -5.95 -15.82 -34.85
N ASN A 215 -5.36 -14.70 -34.44
CA ASN A 215 -4.88 -14.48 -33.07
C ASN A 215 -5.89 -13.76 -32.19
N THR A 216 -5.64 -13.81 -30.89
CA THR A 216 -6.37 -13.04 -29.88
C THR A 216 -5.46 -12.00 -29.26
N TYR A 217 -5.88 -10.75 -29.22
CA TYR A 217 -5.16 -9.66 -28.58
C TYR A 217 -6.00 -9.09 -27.44
N LYS A 218 -5.41 -8.97 -26.26
CA LYS A 218 -6.05 -8.39 -25.08
C LYS A 218 -5.37 -7.08 -24.75
N PHE A 219 -6.11 -5.99 -24.78
CA PHE A 219 -5.64 -4.66 -24.39
C PHE A 219 -6.18 -4.37 -22.99
N THR A 220 -5.33 -4.47 -21.97
CA THR A 220 -5.66 -4.13 -20.58
C THR A 220 -5.47 -2.63 -20.41
N ILE A 221 -6.59 -1.91 -20.42
CA ILE A 221 -6.67 -0.45 -20.40
C ILE A 221 -6.69 0.04 -18.96
N ASP A 222 -5.79 0.99 -18.67
CA ASP A 222 -5.74 1.78 -17.45
C ASP A 222 -5.63 3.26 -17.84
N ALA A 223 -6.74 3.82 -18.32
CA ALA A 223 -6.80 5.12 -18.98
C ALA A 223 -8.14 5.81 -18.67
N GLN A 224 -8.44 6.01 -17.39
CA GLN A 224 -9.74 6.53 -16.92
C GLN A 224 -10.15 7.81 -17.67
N GLY A 225 -11.36 7.83 -18.24
CA GLY A 225 -11.86 8.94 -19.07
C GLY A 225 -11.42 8.88 -20.55
N HIS A 226 -10.61 7.90 -20.96
CA HIS A 226 -10.12 7.70 -22.33
C HIS A 226 -10.56 6.33 -22.88
N PRO A 227 -11.81 6.19 -23.34
CA PRO A 227 -12.37 4.91 -23.77
C PRO A 227 -11.73 4.36 -25.05
N PHE A 228 -11.18 3.14 -24.98
CA PHE A 228 -10.42 2.50 -26.07
C PHE A 228 -11.33 1.74 -27.04
N ASN A 229 -11.48 2.23 -28.27
CA ASN A 229 -12.31 1.62 -29.32
C ASN A 229 -11.46 1.16 -30.51
N ILE A 230 -11.90 0.11 -31.19
CA ILE A 230 -11.35 -0.29 -32.49
C ILE A 230 -12.30 0.21 -33.59
N MET A 231 -11.75 0.90 -34.59
CA MET A 231 -12.51 1.60 -35.63
C MET A 231 -11.97 1.29 -37.03
N THR A 232 -12.82 1.45 -38.05
CA THR A 232 -12.43 1.26 -39.46
C THR A 232 -11.74 2.49 -40.06
N GLU A 233 -12.00 3.68 -39.51
CA GLU A 233 -11.38 4.95 -39.89
C GLU A 233 -11.27 5.85 -38.65
N PRO A 234 -10.26 6.73 -38.54
CA PRO A 234 -10.15 7.66 -37.44
C PRO A 234 -11.23 8.76 -37.54
N TYR A 235 -11.81 9.16 -36.41
CA TYR A 235 -13.03 9.97 -36.35
C TYR A 235 -12.93 11.27 -35.53
N LYS A 236 -13.93 12.18 -35.64
CA LYS A 236 -13.92 13.54 -35.05
C LYS A 236 -15.13 14.00 -34.19
N ASP A 237 -16.20 13.22 -33.96
CA ASP A 237 -17.41 13.70 -33.21
C ASP A 237 -18.29 12.61 -32.51
N GLY A 238 -17.74 11.46 -32.04
CA GLY A 238 -18.54 10.32 -31.45
C GLY A 238 -19.54 9.47 -32.31
N SER A 239 -19.30 9.15 -33.58
CA SER A 239 -20.21 8.42 -34.49
C SER A 239 -20.00 6.91 -34.39
N THR A 240 -21.07 6.19 -34.04
CA THR A 240 -21.04 4.74 -33.81
C THR A 240 -20.88 3.90 -35.09
N ASN A 241 -21.06 4.48 -36.27
CA ASN A 241 -21.02 3.76 -37.55
C ASN A 241 -19.62 3.35 -37.99
N LEU A 242 -18.58 3.82 -37.30
CA LEU A 242 -17.17 3.53 -37.59
C LEU A 242 -16.58 2.47 -36.64
N PHE A 243 -17.33 2.02 -35.63
CA PHE A 243 -16.86 1.01 -34.69
C PHE A 243 -16.74 -0.35 -35.37
N TYR A 244 -15.55 -0.94 -35.27
CA TYR A 244 -15.31 -2.30 -35.68
C TYR A 244 -15.63 -3.24 -34.51
N THR A 245 -16.68 -4.05 -34.67
CA THR A 245 -17.21 -4.90 -33.58
C THR A 245 -16.99 -6.40 -33.80
N ASP A 246 -16.61 -6.81 -35.02
CA ASP A 246 -16.39 -8.22 -35.35
C ASP A 246 -15.16 -8.76 -34.60
N GLY A 247 -15.36 -9.77 -33.75
CA GLY A 247 -14.32 -10.31 -32.88
C GLY A 247 -13.88 -9.41 -31.71
N VAL A 248 -14.51 -8.24 -31.52
CA VAL A 248 -14.16 -7.30 -30.44
C VAL A 248 -15.15 -7.40 -29.28
N THR A 249 -14.65 -7.55 -28.06
CA THR A 249 -15.47 -7.52 -26.83
C THR A 249 -14.99 -6.45 -25.87
N ASN A 250 -15.93 -5.83 -25.16
CA ASN A 250 -15.67 -4.74 -24.19
C ASN A 250 -15.05 -3.47 -24.82
N ALA A 251 -15.35 -3.20 -26.10
CA ALA A 251 -14.91 -1.98 -26.77
C ALA A 251 -15.42 -0.73 -26.03
N GLY A 252 -14.57 0.30 -25.96
CA GLY A 252 -14.87 1.55 -25.27
C GLY A 252 -14.59 1.51 -23.77
N ALA A 253 -13.98 0.45 -23.25
CA ALA A 253 -13.48 0.44 -21.88
C ALA A 253 -12.35 1.47 -21.71
N ASP A 254 -12.43 2.27 -20.65
CA ASP A 254 -11.38 3.17 -20.17
C ASP A 254 -10.64 2.59 -18.93
N ASN A 255 -11.22 1.56 -18.32
CA ASN A 255 -10.60 0.67 -17.36
C ASN A 255 -11.09 -0.77 -17.59
N GLY A 256 -10.16 -1.72 -17.72
CA GLY A 256 -10.46 -3.14 -17.94
C GLY A 256 -9.88 -3.67 -19.26
N THR A 257 -10.25 -4.88 -19.67
CA THR A 257 -9.65 -5.53 -20.84
C THR A 257 -10.56 -5.46 -22.06
N VAL A 258 -10.09 -4.86 -23.15
CA VAL A 258 -10.67 -4.96 -24.50
C VAL A 258 -10.05 -6.17 -25.18
N THR A 259 -10.85 -7.11 -25.67
CA THR A 259 -10.32 -8.29 -26.38
C THR A 259 -10.68 -8.22 -27.85
N PHE A 260 -9.70 -8.46 -28.73
CA PHE A 260 -9.88 -8.57 -30.16
C PHE A 260 -9.40 -9.94 -30.67
N VAL A 261 -10.35 -10.81 -31.00
CA VAL A 261 -10.11 -12.05 -31.74
C VAL A 261 -10.14 -11.71 -33.22
N VAL A 262 -8.98 -11.61 -33.86
CA VAL A 262 -8.86 -11.07 -35.22
C VAL A 262 -9.46 -12.06 -36.23
N PRO A 263 -10.59 -11.75 -36.87
CA PRO A 263 -11.22 -12.69 -37.78
C PRO A 263 -10.47 -12.75 -39.12
N ASN A 264 -10.66 -13.84 -39.88
CA ASN A 264 -9.96 -14.05 -41.16
C ASN A 264 -10.33 -13.01 -42.24
N ASN A 265 -11.48 -12.36 -42.10
CA ASN A 265 -11.98 -11.30 -42.97
C ASN A 265 -11.74 -9.89 -42.41
N ALA A 266 -10.95 -9.72 -41.34
CA ALA A 266 -10.59 -8.40 -40.83
C ALA A 266 -9.93 -7.54 -41.92
N PRO A 267 -10.24 -6.24 -42.04
CA PRO A 267 -9.54 -5.32 -42.94
C PRO A 267 -8.04 -5.26 -42.65
N ASP A 268 -7.20 -4.95 -43.65
CA ASP A 268 -5.74 -4.83 -43.47
C ASP A 268 -5.34 -3.66 -42.56
N THR A 269 -6.20 -2.64 -42.44
CA THR A 269 -5.97 -1.47 -41.59
C THR A 269 -7.22 -1.24 -40.74
N LEU A 270 -7.00 -1.16 -39.43
CA LEU A 270 -7.94 -0.68 -38.44
C LEU A 270 -7.25 0.41 -37.61
N TYR A 271 -8.01 1.05 -36.74
CA TYR A 271 -7.51 2.09 -35.84
C TYR A 271 -7.92 1.74 -34.42
N TYR A 272 -7.07 2.02 -33.44
CA TYR A 272 -7.53 2.17 -32.07
C TYR A 272 -7.65 3.65 -31.75
N GLN A 273 -8.75 4.07 -31.12
CA GLN A 273 -9.03 5.48 -30.87
C GLN A 273 -9.81 5.71 -29.58
N CYS A 274 -9.47 6.80 -28.89
CA CYS A 274 -10.23 7.32 -27.77
C CYS A 274 -11.58 7.87 -28.24
N GLY A 275 -12.67 7.43 -27.61
CA GLY A 275 -14.00 7.94 -27.93
C GLY A 275 -14.23 9.43 -27.61
N ASN A 276 -13.36 10.05 -26.80
CA ASN A 276 -13.51 11.42 -26.30
C ASN A 276 -12.52 12.42 -26.91
N HIS A 277 -11.41 11.95 -27.50
CA HIS A 277 -10.31 12.81 -27.94
C HIS A 277 -9.85 12.44 -29.36
N ASP A 278 -10.02 13.37 -30.30
CA ASP A 278 -9.76 13.15 -31.73
C ASP A 278 -8.30 12.82 -32.06
N ASN A 279 -7.35 13.37 -31.28
CA ASN A 279 -5.91 13.20 -31.52
C ASN A 279 -5.33 11.96 -30.81
N MET A 280 -6.15 11.20 -30.10
CA MET A 280 -5.73 10.03 -29.32
C MET A 280 -6.10 8.74 -30.07
N TYR A 281 -5.40 8.50 -31.18
CA TYR A 281 -5.58 7.30 -32.01
C TYR A 281 -4.26 6.83 -32.62
N GLY A 282 -4.18 5.53 -32.92
CA GLY A 282 -3.08 4.92 -33.68
C GLY A 282 -3.56 3.80 -34.61
N LEU A 283 -2.64 3.27 -35.41
CA LEU A 283 -2.96 2.29 -36.46
C LEU A 283 -2.81 0.85 -35.95
N LEU A 284 -3.71 -0.01 -36.42
CA LEU A 284 -3.62 -1.46 -36.32
C LEU A 284 -3.40 -2.05 -37.71
N HIS A 285 -2.20 -2.56 -37.98
CA HIS A 285 -1.85 -3.25 -39.22
C HIS A 285 -2.20 -4.73 -39.11
N VAL A 286 -3.27 -5.18 -39.77
CA VAL A 286 -3.73 -6.56 -39.71
C VAL A 286 -3.15 -7.37 -40.86
N LYS A 287 -2.25 -8.29 -40.53
CA LYS A 287 -1.51 -9.12 -41.50
C LYS A 287 -1.98 -10.57 -41.47
N THR A 288 -1.64 -11.31 -42.52
CA THR A 288 -1.86 -12.76 -42.60
C THR A 288 -0.54 -13.47 -42.42
N VAL A 289 -0.50 -14.48 -41.55
CA VAL A 289 0.68 -15.34 -41.38
C VAL A 289 0.90 -16.18 -42.63
N SER A 290 2.13 -16.21 -43.13
CA SER A 290 2.57 -17.06 -44.22
C SER A 290 3.76 -17.92 -43.80
N SER A 291 4.18 -18.85 -44.66
CA SER A 291 5.38 -19.66 -44.41
C SER A 291 6.67 -18.85 -44.33
N THR A 292 6.68 -17.58 -44.74
CA THR A 292 7.85 -16.69 -44.72
C THR A 292 7.78 -15.60 -43.65
N THR A 293 6.67 -15.47 -42.91
CA THR A 293 6.54 -14.45 -41.87
C THR A 293 7.57 -14.67 -40.76
N GLN A 294 8.30 -13.61 -40.40
CA GLN A 294 9.29 -13.60 -39.32
C GLN A 294 8.64 -13.27 -37.98
N ILE A 295 9.17 -13.85 -36.90
CA ILE A 295 8.81 -13.52 -35.52
C ILE A 295 9.49 -12.20 -35.17
N ASN A 296 8.69 -11.16 -34.90
CA ASN A 296 9.21 -9.94 -34.31
C ASN A 296 9.21 -10.08 -32.78
N VAL A 297 10.33 -10.53 -32.21
CA VAL A 297 10.44 -10.80 -30.78
C VAL A 297 10.21 -9.54 -29.94
N GLU A 298 10.68 -8.38 -30.41
CA GLU A 298 10.55 -7.11 -29.69
C GLU A 298 9.09 -6.65 -29.59
N ASP A 299 8.31 -6.78 -30.67
CA ASP A 299 6.91 -6.32 -30.70
C ASP A 299 5.91 -7.38 -30.21
N GLU A 300 6.20 -8.66 -30.42
CA GLU A 300 5.25 -9.74 -30.17
C GLU A 300 5.41 -10.39 -28.79
N ILE A 301 6.60 -10.33 -28.17
CA ILE A 301 6.92 -11.06 -26.94
C ILE A 301 7.48 -10.14 -25.86
N VAL A 302 8.56 -9.40 -26.15
CA VAL A 302 9.20 -8.50 -25.17
C VAL A 302 8.26 -7.33 -24.87
N GLY A 303 8.19 -6.90 -23.61
CA GLY A 303 7.33 -5.79 -23.19
C GLY A 303 5.84 -6.12 -23.07
N VAL A 304 5.41 -7.28 -23.61
CA VAL A 304 4.04 -7.77 -23.56
C VAL A 304 3.75 -8.35 -22.17
N LYS A 305 2.54 -8.17 -21.65
CA LYS A 305 2.18 -8.61 -20.30
C LYS A 305 2.07 -10.13 -20.17
N ASN A 306 1.39 -10.78 -21.12
CA ASN A 306 1.28 -12.24 -21.19
C ASN A 306 1.35 -12.68 -22.65
N TYR A 307 1.99 -13.81 -22.92
CA TYR A 307 2.07 -14.40 -24.25
C TYR A 307 1.80 -15.90 -24.23
N LYS A 308 0.97 -16.34 -25.17
CA LYS A 308 0.63 -17.74 -25.40
C LYS A 308 0.74 -18.06 -26.88
N LEU A 309 1.28 -19.24 -27.18
CA LEU A 309 1.32 -19.79 -28.51
C LEU A 309 0.75 -21.21 -28.51
N ARG A 310 -0.39 -21.42 -29.19
CA ARG A 310 -1.08 -22.72 -29.26
C ARG A 310 -1.43 -23.23 -27.84
N THR A 311 -0.71 -24.24 -27.35
CA THR A 311 -0.89 -24.86 -26.02
C THR A 311 0.19 -24.47 -25.00
N LEU A 312 1.13 -23.61 -25.41
CA LEU A 312 2.22 -23.11 -24.58
C LEU A 312 1.85 -21.71 -24.09
N ASP A 313 1.58 -21.60 -22.79
CA ASP A 313 1.54 -20.33 -22.08
C ASP A 313 2.95 -20.05 -21.58
N LEU A 314 3.54 -18.90 -21.92
CA LEU A 314 4.80 -18.48 -21.33
C LEU A 314 4.60 -18.19 -19.84
N THR A 315 5.59 -18.56 -19.03
CA THR A 315 5.59 -18.38 -17.57
C THR A 315 7.01 -18.11 -17.07
N ASN A 316 7.13 -17.38 -15.97
CA ASN A 316 8.40 -17.01 -15.37
C ASN A 316 9.26 -18.24 -15.05
N GLY A 317 10.52 -18.21 -15.51
CA GLY A 317 11.50 -19.28 -15.37
C GLY A 317 11.55 -20.28 -16.55
N MET A 318 10.69 -20.18 -17.56
CA MET A 318 10.83 -20.97 -18.78
C MET A 318 12.11 -20.61 -19.55
N LYS A 319 12.74 -21.60 -20.19
CA LYS A 319 13.83 -21.38 -21.15
C LYS A 319 13.30 -21.60 -22.57
N ILE A 320 13.49 -20.63 -23.45
CA ILE A 320 13.06 -20.68 -24.85
C ILE A 320 14.24 -20.53 -25.81
N LYS A 321 14.09 -20.99 -27.04
CA LYS A 321 15.06 -20.78 -28.13
C LYS A 321 14.38 -20.49 -29.46
N PHE A 322 15.10 -19.77 -30.32
CA PHE A 322 14.68 -19.49 -31.69
C PHE A 322 15.64 -20.17 -32.67
N THR A 323 15.19 -21.28 -33.27
CA THR A 323 15.95 -22.12 -34.21
C THR A 323 15.70 -21.76 -35.68
N SER A 324 14.60 -21.05 -35.94
CA SER A 324 14.16 -20.78 -37.30
C SER A 324 15.04 -19.73 -37.98
N SER A 325 15.13 -19.79 -39.31
CA SER A 325 15.61 -18.66 -40.12
C SER A 325 14.64 -17.47 -40.13
N LYS A 326 13.59 -17.52 -39.30
CA LYS A 326 12.48 -16.57 -39.26
C LYS A 326 12.56 -15.60 -38.08
N VAL A 327 13.73 -15.44 -37.46
CA VAL A 327 13.97 -14.45 -36.41
C VAL A 327 15.17 -13.59 -36.79
N ALA A 328 15.25 -12.37 -36.25
CA ALA A 328 16.40 -11.50 -36.41
C ALA A 328 17.70 -12.17 -35.93
N SER A 329 18.84 -11.80 -36.54
CA SER A 329 20.15 -12.40 -36.23
C SER A 329 20.54 -12.29 -34.75
N ALA A 330 20.05 -11.27 -34.05
CA ALA A 330 20.28 -11.05 -32.63
C ALA A 330 19.74 -12.18 -31.73
N TYR A 331 18.67 -12.87 -32.15
CA TYR A 331 17.95 -13.91 -31.41
C TYR A 331 18.22 -15.34 -31.90
N LYS A 332 18.77 -15.45 -33.11
CA LYS A 332 18.95 -16.73 -33.80
C LYS A 332 19.94 -17.62 -33.05
N ASN A 333 19.54 -18.88 -32.82
CA ASN A 333 20.34 -19.93 -32.16
C ASN A 333 20.79 -19.59 -30.72
N LYS A 334 20.06 -18.71 -30.05
CA LYS A 334 20.29 -18.38 -28.64
C LYS A 334 19.17 -18.93 -27.76
N GLU A 335 19.50 -19.11 -26.48
CA GLU A 335 18.56 -19.52 -25.45
C GLU A 335 18.29 -18.35 -24.50
N TYR A 336 17.02 -18.17 -24.14
CA TYR A 336 16.56 -17.08 -23.29
C TYR A 336 15.74 -17.60 -22.12
N TYR A 337 15.98 -17.06 -20.93
CA TYR A 337 15.06 -17.21 -19.82
C TYR A 337 13.95 -16.17 -19.94
N VAL A 338 12.71 -16.64 -19.83
CA VAL A 338 11.50 -15.81 -19.80
C VAL A 338 11.26 -15.35 -18.37
N GLU A 339 11.22 -14.04 -18.17
CA GLU A 339 10.91 -13.38 -16.90
C GLU A 339 9.90 -12.24 -17.14
N GLY A 340 9.31 -11.67 -16.09
CA GLY A 340 8.37 -10.55 -16.19
C GLY A 340 6.95 -10.90 -16.70
N VAL A 341 6.61 -12.18 -16.85
CA VAL A 341 5.24 -12.61 -17.19
C VAL A 341 4.26 -12.10 -16.14
N GLY A 342 3.16 -11.50 -16.60
CA GLY A 342 2.14 -10.88 -15.77
C GLY A 342 2.27 -9.36 -15.63
N ASP A 343 3.42 -8.79 -15.97
CA ASP A 343 3.70 -7.34 -15.96
C ASP A 343 4.26 -6.88 -17.32
N SER A 344 5.50 -7.27 -17.63
CA SER A 344 6.20 -6.94 -18.87
C SER A 344 7.28 -8.00 -19.15
N ILE A 345 7.06 -8.84 -20.17
CA ILE A 345 7.95 -9.97 -20.47
C ILE A 345 9.33 -9.46 -20.88
N THR A 346 10.36 -10.08 -20.33
CA THR A 346 11.77 -9.87 -20.69
C THR A 346 12.42 -11.20 -21.06
N LEU A 347 13.39 -11.15 -21.96
CA LEU A 347 14.16 -12.31 -22.41
C LEU A 347 15.61 -12.14 -22.02
N THR A 348 16.06 -12.91 -21.02
CA THR A 348 17.45 -12.86 -20.54
C THR A 348 18.29 -13.89 -21.29
N ASP A 349 19.29 -13.46 -22.06
CA ASP A 349 20.21 -14.34 -22.80
C ASP A 349 20.96 -15.25 -21.81
N ALA A 350 20.82 -16.57 -21.94
CA ALA A 350 21.43 -17.52 -21.03
C ALA A 350 22.98 -17.44 -21.06
N SER A 351 23.57 -16.99 -22.18
CA SER A 351 25.03 -16.88 -22.34
C SER A 351 25.67 -15.76 -21.53
N VAL A 352 24.90 -14.75 -21.07
CA VAL A 352 25.44 -13.66 -20.25
C VAL A 352 25.43 -13.98 -18.75
N LEU A 353 24.72 -15.03 -18.34
CA LEU A 353 24.60 -15.49 -16.94
C LEU A 353 25.74 -16.40 -16.49
N LEU A 354 26.94 -16.16 -17.01
CA LEU A 354 28.16 -16.85 -16.60
C LEU A 354 28.53 -16.45 -15.17
N THR A 355 29.00 -17.42 -14.38
CA THR A 355 29.44 -17.19 -13.00
C THR A 355 30.93 -17.47 -12.89
N PRO A 356 31.83 -16.49 -13.13
CA PRO A 356 33.27 -16.70 -13.01
C PRO A 356 33.79 -16.81 -11.56
N GLU A 357 32.93 -16.62 -10.56
CA GLU A 357 33.30 -16.55 -9.15
C GLU A 357 33.78 -17.88 -8.57
N SER A 358 34.55 -17.82 -7.49
CA SER A 358 35.20 -19.00 -6.86
C SER A 358 34.25 -20.03 -6.25
N TYR A 359 32.99 -19.66 -5.98
CA TYR A 359 31.93 -20.54 -5.49
C TYR A 359 31.08 -21.12 -6.62
N SER A 360 31.62 -21.14 -7.84
CA SER A 360 31.09 -21.81 -9.01
C SER A 360 32.11 -22.83 -9.53
N ASP A 361 31.66 -23.83 -10.29
CA ASP A 361 32.54 -24.78 -10.96
C ASP A 361 32.55 -24.47 -12.48
N ASN A 362 33.71 -24.04 -13.01
CA ASN A 362 33.92 -23.75 -14.44
C ASN A 362 32.86 -22.81 -15.07
N GLY A 363 32.48 -21.73 -14.38
CA GLY A 363 31.51 -20.79 -14.95
C GLY A 363 30.04 -21.15 -14.67
N THR A 364 29.79 -22.24 -13.95
CA THR A 364 28.44 -22.75 -13.65
C THR A 364 28.19 -22.82 -12.13
N PRO A 365 27.02 -22.39 -11.63
CA PRO A 365 26.66 -22.53 -10.22
C PRO A 365 26.75 -23.97 -9.72
N LYS A 366 27.49 -24.18 -8.63
CA LYS A 366 27.77 -25.49 -8.06
C LYS A 366 26.74 -25.89 -7.00
N ASP A 367 26.64 -25.06 -5.97
CA ASP A 367 25.83 -25.29 -4.78
C ASP A 367 24.63 -24.35 -4.74
N LYS A 368 23.63 -24.70 -3.94
CA LYS A 368 22.36 -23.98 -3.84
C LYS A 368 22.55 -22.65 -3.10
N ASP A 369 22.06 -21.56 -3.70
CA ASP A 369 22.01 -20.23 -3.07
C ASP A 369 20.57 -19.77 -2.88
N TYR A 370 20.20 -19.42 -1.65
CA TYR A 370 18.84 -19.05 -1.24
C TYR A 370 18.64 -17.54 -1.15
N ILE A 371 19.68 -16.72 -1.35
CA ILE A 371 19.58 -15.26 -1.42
C ILE A 371 20.10 -14.80 -2.79
N ILE A 372 19.17 -14.45 -3.67
CA ILE A 372 19.42 -14.23 -5.09
C ILE A 372 18.62 -13.02 -5.60
N ILE A 373 18.88 -12.60 -6.84
CA ILE A 373 18.13 -11.58 -7.56
C ILE A 373 17.56 -12.22 -8.84
N LYS A 374 16.43 -11.73 -9.34
CA LYS A 374 15.88 -12.17 -10.64
C LYS A 374 16.92 -12.06 -11.76
N ARG A 375 16.91 -13.02 -12.67
CA ARG A 375 17.89 -13.15 -13.77
C ARG A 375 17.86 -11.97 -14.75
N SER A 376 16.70 -11.34 -14.88
CA SER A 376 16.44 -10.18 -15.75
C SER A 376 17.05 -8.86 -15.26
N SER A 377 17.90 -8.88 -14.23
CA SER A 377 18.54 -7.68 -13.72
C SER A 377 19.49 -7.07 -14.76
N LEU A 378 19.24 -5.80 -15.12
CA LEU A 378 19.96 -5.11 -16.21
C LEU A 378 21.45 -4.94 -15.94
N ASP A 379 21.83 -4.84 -14.66
CA ASP A 379 23.21 -4.75 -14.17
C ASP A 379 23.94 -6.10 -14.15
N GLN A 380 23.25 -7.19 -14.51
CA GLN A 380 23.77 -8.56 -14.55
C GLN A 380 24.60 -8.92 -13.30
N ASN A 381 24.24 -8.44 -12.12
CA ASN A 381 25.04 -8.63 -10.89
C ASN A 381 25.23 -10.11 -10.54
N ALA A 382 26.22 -10.42 -9.70
CA ALA A 382 26.57 -11.79 -9.33
C ALA A 382 25.39 -12.60 -8.73
N TRP A 383 24.48 -11.97 -7.99
CA TRP A 383 23.29 -12.65 -7.44
C TRP A 383 22.30 -13.06 -8.53
N SER A 384 22.09 -12.23 -9.54
CA SER A 384 21.24 -12.54 -10.69
C SER A 384 21.83 -13.64 -11.57
N ARG A 385 23.15 -13.59 -11.84
CA ARG A 385 23.85 -14.59 -12.65
C ARG A 385 23.87 -15.97 -12.01
N TYR A 386 23.88 -16.05 -10.68
CA TYR A 386 23.91 -17.31 -9.93
C TYR A 386 22.54 -18.00 -9.78
N ASN A 387 21.43 -17.31 -10.09
CA ASN A 387 20.09 -17.81 -9.84
C ASN A 387 19.74 -19.04 -10.71
N ARG A 388 19.50 -20.20 -10.09
CA ARG A 388 19.13 -21.48 -10.74
C ARG A 388 17.91 -22.17 -10.13
N TRP A 389 17.02 -21.42 -9.49
CA TRP A 389 15.77 -21.96 -8.95
C TRP A 389 14.65 -21.96 -9.99
N PHE A 390 14.07 -23.13 -10.25
CA PHE A 390 12.97 -23.30 -11.20
C PHE A 390 11.79 -23.98 -10.55
N HIS A 391 10.60 -23.47 -10.81
CA HIS A 391 9.37 -24.06 -10.28
C HIS A 391 9.10 -25.42 -10.96
N ARG A 392 8.62 -26.39 -10.19
CA ARG A 392 8.30 -27.75 -10.62
C ARG A 392 7.44 -27.78 -11.88
N SER A 393 6.37 -26.98 -11.92
CA SER A 393 5.46 -26.92 -13.07
C SER A 393 6.14 -26.46 -14.35
N VAL A 394 7.21 -25.66 -14.26
CA VAL A 394 7.98 -25.22 -15.44
C VAL A 394 8.78 -26.40 -16.00
N ILE A 395 9.47 -27.15 -15.12
CA ILE A 395 10.24 -28.34 -15.50
C ILE A 395 9.32 -29.40 -16.13
N GLU A 396 8.17 -29.66 -15.50
CA GLU A 396 7.16 -30.60 -16.00
C GLU A 396 6.58 -30.16 -17.35
N LYS A 397 6.25 -28.87 -17.49
CA LYS A 397 5.69 -28.32 -18.75
C LYS A 397 6.72 -28.37 -19.87
N THR A 398 7.98 -28.00 -19.61
CA THR A 398 9.08 -28.10 -20.56
C THR A 398 9.29 -29.53 -21.05
N ALA A 399 9.37 -30.50 -20.13
CA ALA A 399 9.52 -31.91 -20.50
C ALA A 399 8.35 -32.41 -21.35
N THR A 400 7.13 -32.02 -20.99
CA THR A 400 5.91 -32.35 -21.74
C THR A 400 5.94 -31.80 -23.17
N VAL A 401 6.34 -30.53 -23.34
CA VAL A 401 6.40 -29.87 -24.66
C VAL A 401 7.50 -30.48 -25.54
N ASN A 402 8.64 -30.81 -24.94
CA ASN A 402 9.78 -31.41 -25.66
C ASN A 402 9.64 -32.93 -25.86
N GLY A 403 8.61 -33.57 -25.31
CA GLY A 403 8.43 -35.03 -25.38
C GLY A 403 9.50 -35.81 -24.61
N THR A 404 10.11 -35.21 -23.59
CA THR A 404 11.13 -35.82 -22.73
C THR A 404 10.52 -36.25 -21.38
N ALA A 405 11.21 -37.15 -20.67
CA ALA A 405 10.78 -37.54 -19.33
C ALA A 405 11.10 -36.43 -18.32
N THR A 406 10.16 -36.12 -17.43
CA THR A 406 10.40 -35.20 -16.32
C THR A 406 11.40 -35.81 -15.34
N VAL A 407 12.45 -35.07 -15.01
CA VAL A 407 13.43 -35.44 -13.98
C VAL A 407 13.35 -34.42 -12.84
N LEU A 408 12.99 -34.88 -11.64
CA LEU A 408 12.95 -34.09 -10.42
C LEU A 408 13.74 -34.85 -9.35
N ASP A 409 14.94 -34.38 -9.01
CA ASP A 409 15.74 -34.95 -7.93
C ASP A 409 15.36 -34.26 -6.60
N GLU A 410 14.95 -35.05 -5.60
CA GLU A 410 14.60 -34.53 -4.26
C GLU A 410 15.80 -33.91 -3.54
N ASN A 411 17.04 -34.23 -3.93
CA ASN A 411 18.24 -33.54 -3.41
C ASN A 411 18.35 -32.11 -3.95
N ASP A 412 17.74 -31.83 -5.10
CA ASP A 412 17.71 -30.52 -5.74
C ASP A 412 16.55 -29.64 -5.32
N ARG A 413 15.56 -30.22 -4.64
CA ARG A 413 14.45 -29.51 -4.03
C ARG A 413 14.91 -28.53 -2.95
N ALA A 414 14.33 -27.33 -2.93
CA ALA A 414 14.66 -26.34 -1.92
C ALA A 414 14.27 -26.81 -0.51
N LYS A 415 15.19 -26.65 0.45
CA LYS A 415 15.00 -27.07 1.85
C LYS A 415 14.63 -25.91 2.77
N ARG A 416 14.73 -24.67 2.29
CA ARG A 416 14.50 -23.42 3.02
C ARG A 416 13.81 -22.41 2.09
N PRO A 417 13.09 -21.41 2.66
CA PRO A 417 12.58 -20.28 1.90
C PRO A 417 13.67 -19.64 1.02
N ILE A 418 13.32 -19.24 -0.20
CA ILE A 418 14.24 -18.58 -1.13
C ILE A 418 13.87 -17.09 -1.12
N ILE A 419 14.84 -16.22 -0.83
CA ILE A 419 14.71 -14.77 -0.97
C ILE A 419 15.25 -14.42 -2.36
N GLU A 420 14.34 -14.16 -3.29
CA GLU A 420 14.69 -13.63 -4.61
C GLU A 420 14.20 -12.18 -4.73
N PHE A 421 15.11 -11.23 -4.76
CA PHE A 421 14.76 -9.83 -4.98
C PHE A 421 14.37 -9.56 -6.43
N ASP A 422 13.53 -8.55 -6.61
CA ASP A 422 13.15 -8.10 -7.94
C ASP A 422 14.36 -7.61 -8.76
N SER A 423 14.31 -7.78 -10.07
CA SER A 423 15.32 -7.27 -11.01
C SER A 423 15.35 -5.75 -10.97
N GLY A 424 16.51 -5.12 -11.22
CA GLY A 424 16.59 -3.67 -11.36
C GLY A 424 16.55 -2.88 -10.05
N LEU A 425 16.48 -3.52 -8.88
CA LEU A 425 16.69 -2.80 -7.62
C LEU A 425 18.12 -2.24 -7.56
N ALA A 426 18.25 -0.93 -7.39
CA ALA A 426 19.56 -0.28 -7.35
C ALA A 426 20.42 -0.78 -6.17
N LEU A 427 21.45 -1.56 -6.48
CA LEU A 427 22.41 -2.06 -5.50
C LEU A 427 23.24 -0.91 -4.91
N TYR A 428 23.56 -1.03 -3.62
CA TYR A 428 24.43 -0.09 -2.92
C TYR A 428 25.84 -0.11 -3.51
N GLU A 429 26.38 1.08 -3.80
CA GLU A 429 27.70 1.26 -4.45
C GLU A 429 27.87 0.42 -5.72
N SER A 430 26.85 0.43 -6.59
CA SER A 430 26.85 -0.29 -7.87
C SER A 430 26.34 0.59 -9.03
N GLY A 431 26.53 0.09 -10.25
CA GLY A 431 25.89 0.64 -11.44
C GLY A 431 24.52 0.01 -11.72
N THR A 432 23.88 0.44 -12.81
CA THR A 432 22.46 0.16 -13.12
C THR A 432 22.27 -0.68 -14.38
N THR A 433 23.26 -0.74 -15.28
CA THR A 433 23.15 -1.48 -16.55
C THR A 433 24.49 -2.10 -16.91
N ALA A 434 24.50 -3.35 -17.34
CA ALA A 434 25.70 -4.07 -17.73
C ALA A 434 26.05 -3.84 -19.20
N LYS A 435 27.35 -3.68 -19.46
CA LYS A 435 27.92 -3.95 -20.79
C LYS A 435 28.28 -5.43 -20.88
N THR A 436 28.61 -5.89 -22.09
CA THR A 436 29.21 -7.21 -22.29
C THR A 436 30.41 -7.40 -21.34
N PRO A 437 30.63 -8.59 -20.74
CA PRO A 437 31.69 -8.81 -19.74
C PRO A 437 33.11 -8.89 -20.32
N VAL A 438 34.08 -8.34 -19.61
CA VAL A 438 35.48 -8.28 -20.06
C VAL A 438 36.23 -9.57 -19.69
N ASP A 439 37.25 -9.92 -20.47
CA ASP A 439 38.12 -11.05 -20.18
C ASP A 439 39.09 -10.71 -19.05
N LEU A 440 39.73 -9.54 -19.15
CA LEU A 440 40.77 -9.08 -18.23
C LEU A 440 40.53 -7.62 -17.83
N PHE A 441 40.93 -7.27 -16.60
CA PHE A 441 40.81 -5.92 -16.05
C PHE A 441 42.13 -5.52 -15.41
N ASP A 442 42.83 -4.58 -16.03
CA ASP A 442 44.15 -4.12 -15.62
C ASP A 442 44.05 -2.93 -14.68
N THR A 443 44.64 -3.06 -13.49
CA THR A 443 44.66 -2.03 -12.44
C THR A 443 46.04 -1.43 -12.22
N THR A 444 46.98 -1.61 -13.14
CA THR A 444 48.41 -1.28 -12.93
C THR A 444 49.01 -0.42 -14.03
N GLN A 445 48.59 -0.61 -15.27
CA GLN A 445 49.09 0.10 -16.43
C GLN A 445 48.61 1.55 -16.45
N LYS A 446 49.53 2.48 -16.69
CA LYS A 446 49.30 3.93 -16.69
C LYS A 446 49.34 4.58 -18.08
N ASP A 447 49.85 3.85 -19.07
CA ASP A 447 49.92 4.24 -20.48
C ASP A 447 49.84 2.97 -21.35
N ALA A 448 48.62 2.52 -21.64
CA ALA A 448 48.36 1.26 -22.33
C ALA A 448 48.82 1.28 -23.79
N PHE A 449 48.69 2.41 -24.48
CA PHE A 449 49.06 2.50 -25.90
C PHE A 449 50.57 2.54 -26.13
N SER A 450 51.35 3.12 -25.23
CA SER A 450 52.81 3.11 -25.36
C SER A 450 53.44 1.79 -24.89
N ASN A 451 52.84 1.13 -23.89
CA ASN A 451 53.46 -0.01 -23.21
C ASN A 451 52.90 -1.39 -23.60
N VAL A 452 51.66 -1.46 -24.06
CA VAL A 452 50.98 -2.73 -24.38
C VAL A 452 50.76 -2.87 -25.88
N SER A 453 50.27 -1.83 -26.54
CA SER A 453 50.12 -1.81 -28.00
C SER A 453 51.51 -1.80 -28.68
N GLY A 454 51.72 -2.66 -29.67
CA GLY A 454 53.00 -2.90 -30.35
C GLY A 454 53.91 -3.93 -29.67
N SER A 455 53.55 -4.46 -28.50
CA SER A 455 54.32 -5.51 -27.81
C SER A 455 54.13 -6.90 -28.44
N LEU A 456 55.00 -7.87 -28.12
CA LEU A 456 54.83 -9.27 -28.56
C LEU A 456 53.76 -10.03 -27.76
N GLY A 457 53.27 -9.43 -26.67
CA GLY A 457 52.36 -10.04 -25.72
C GLY A 457 52.44 -9.32 -24.38
N TYR A 458 51.38 -9.42 -23.59
CA TYR A 458 51.26 -8.76 -22.29
C TYR A 458 50.50 -9.67 -21.32
N ILE A 459 50.79 -9.55 -20.02
CA ILE A 459 50.16 -10.34 -18.96
C ILE A 459 49.38 -9.38 -18.07
N ILE A 460 48.09 -9.65 -17.90
CA ILE A 460 47.20 -8.92 -16.99
C ILE A 460 46.70 -9.93 -15.97
N ASP A 461 46.87 -9.61 -14.68
CA ASP A 461 46.31 -10.41 -13.59
C ASP A 461 46.65 -11.91 -13.70
N GLY A 462 47.92 -12.22 -13.98
CA GLY A 462 48.42 -13.59 -14.13
C GLY A 462 48.11 -14.28 -15.48
N VAL A 463 47.28 -13.68 -16.33
CA VAL A 463 46.84 -14.26 -17.62
C VAL A 463 47.47 -13.54 -18.81
N SER A 464 48.04 -14.30 -19.75
CA SER A 464 48.55 -13.75 -21.02
C SER A 464 47.40 -13.36 -21.95
N ILE A 465 47.45 -12.15 -22.50
CA ILE A 465 46.49 -11.68 -23.50
C ILE A 465 46.56 -12.55 -24.76
N THR A 466 45.40 -12.97 -25.27
CA THR A 466 45.25 -13.67 -26.55
C THR A 466 44.34 -12.90 -27.52
N GLU A 467 44.39 -13.27 -28.80
CA GLU A 467 43.50 -12.75 -29.84
C GLU A 467 42.03 -12.74 -29.39
N GLY A 468 41.36 -11.60 -29.57
CA GLY A 468 39.93 -11.42 -29.30
C GLY A 468 39.57 -11.14 -27.84
N MET A 469 40.51 -11.14 -26.90
CA MET A 469 40.21 -10.83 -25.49
C MET A 469 39.77 -9.37 -25.31
N ARG A 470 38.73 -9.16 -24.50
CA ARG A 470 38.24 -7.83 -24.12
C ARG A 470 38.90 -7.36 -22.83
N VAL A 471 39.48 -6.16 -22.86
CA VAL A 471 40.35 -5.65 -21.80
C VAL A 471 40.01 -4.20 -21.45
N VAL A 472 40.10 -3.86 -20.16
CA VAL A 472 40.04 -2.48 -19.65
C VAL A 472 41.34 -2.14 -18.93
N PHE A 473 41.87 -0.93 -19.16
CA PHE A 473 43.05 -0.40 -18.47
C PHE A 473 42.61 0.71 -17.51
N SER A 474 42.26 0.35 -16.28
CA SER A 474 41.52 1.24 -15.38
C SER A 474 42.35 2.36 -14.75
N GLU A 475 43.67 2.17 -14.65
CA GLU A 475 44.61 3.15 -14.06
C GLU A 475 45.39 3.95 -15.12
N ASP A 476 44.96 3.91 -16.38
CA ASP A 476 45.55 4.76 -17.43
C ASP A 476 45.40 6.24 -17.05
N THR A 477 46.47 7.02 -17.28
CA THR A 477 46.48 8.45 -16.96
C THR A 477 45.56 9.25 -17.88
N ASP A 478 45.29 8.75 -19.09
CA ASP A 478 44.36 9.34 -20.04
C ASP A 478 42.89 8.93 -19.71
N PRO A 479 42.00 9.88 -19.38
CA PRO A 479 40.58 9.63 -19.17
C PRO A 479 39.88 8.94 -20.33
N ASP A 480 40.28 9.23 -21.57
CA ASP A 480 39.67 8.71 -22.79
C ASP A 480 40.12 7.30 -23.13
N VAL A 481 41.16 6.80 -22.44
CA VAL A 481 41.61 5.40 -22.53
C VAL A 481 40.95 4.57 -21.45
N ARG A 482 40.98 5.04 -20.20
CA ARG A 482 40.44 4.27 -19.07
C ARG A 482 38.92 4.09 -19.10
N ASN A 483 38.19 4.95 -19.81
CA ASN A 483 36.73 4.82 -19.95
C ASN A 483 36.31 3.86 -21.09
N LYS A 484 37.25 3.21 -21.78
CA LYS A 484 36.97 2.34 -22.93
C LYS A 484 37.30 0.87 -22.69
N ILE A 485 36.62 0.03 -23.45
CA ILE A 485 36.90 -1.40 -23.59
C ILE A 485 37.62 -1.63 -24.92
N TYR A 486 38.74 -2.35 -24.86
CA TYR A 486 39.56 -2.68 -26.02
C TYR A 486 39.51 -4.17 -26.33
N ILE A 487 39.59 -4.51 -27.61
CA ILE A 487 39.81 -5.87 -28.10
C ILE A 487 41.29 -6.01 -28.47
N ALA A 488 41.93 -7.05 -27.93
CA ALA A 488 43.30 -7.41 -28.25
C ALA A 488 43.39 -8.18 -29.57
N ASN A 489 44.11 -7.64 -30.54
CA ASN A 489 44.36 -8.26 -31.84
C ASN A 489 45.86 -8.44 -32.10
N PHE A 490 46.27 -9.48 -32.79
CA PHE A 490 47.65 -9.79 -33.15
C PHE A 490 47.80 -9.61 -34.66
N VAL A 491 48.45 -8.51 -35.05
CA VAL A 491 48.64 -8.12 -36.45
C VAL A 491 50.08 -8.34 -36.89
N ASP A 492 50.28 -8.60 -38.19
CA ASP A 492 51.60 -8.72 -38.79
C ASP A 492 52.22 -7.32 -38.99
N ALA A 493 53.37 -7.08 -38.36
CA ALA A 493 54.08 -5.80 -38.39
C ALA A 493 54.98 -5.61 -39.64
N GLY A 494 54.60 -6.21 -40.78
CA GLY A 494 55.07 -5.85 -42.11
C GLY A 494 56.44 -6.42 -42.53
N ASP A 495 57.38 -6.57 -41.61
CA ASP A 495 58.76 -7.05 -41.89
C ASP A 495 59.22 -8.19 -40.96
N SER A 496 58.33 -8.76 -40.13
CA SER A 496 58.65 -9.72 -39.06
C SER A 496 57.74 -10.95 -39.13
N THR A 497 58.25 -12.16 -38.88
CA THR A 497 57.42 -13.38 -38.72
C THR A 497 56.68 -13.45 -37.38
N VAL A 498 56.70 -12.38 -36.59
CA VAL A 498 56.14 -12.31 -35.24
C VAL A 498 55.03 -11.28 -35.21
N LEU A 499 53.83 -11.71 -34.80
CA LEU A 499 52.65 -10.85 -34.66
C LEU A 499 52.81 -9.90 -33.47
N SER A 500 52.43 -8.63 -33.64
CA SER A 500 52.39 -7.63 -32.58
C SER A 500 50.96 -7.45 -32.05
N LEU A 501 50.83 -7.29 -30.74
CA LEU A 501 49.57 -6.97 -30.06
C LEU A 501 49.13 -5.54 -30.40
N GLN A 502 47.91 -5.37 -30.86
CA GLN A 502 47.26 -4.11 -31.16
C GLN A 502 45.95 -4.04 -30.38
N LEU A 503 45.72 -2.91 -29.71
CA LEU A 503 44.49 -2.63 -28.98
C LEU A 503 43.55 -1.86 -29.91
N ASN A 504 42.40 -2.46 -30.22
CA ASN A 504 41.34 -1.82 -31.00
C ASN A 504 40.16 -1.49 -30.09
N GLU A 505 39.61 -0.28 -30.20
CA GLU A 505 38.40 0.07 -29.45
C GLU A 505 37.25 -0.86 -29.85
N GLU A 506 36.55 -1.42 -28.88
CA GLU A 506 35.36 -2.20 -29.14
C GLU A 506 34.20 -1.31 -29.63
N VAL A 507 33.38 -1.82 -30.55
CA VAL A 507 32.12 -1.16 -30.94
C VAL A 507 31.22 -1.01 -29.71
N ASN A 508 30.82 0.23 -29.38
CA ASN A 508 30.12 0.58 -28.14
C ASN A 508 30.94 0.31 -26.85
N GLY A 509 32.28 0.30 -26.96
CA GLY A 509 33.21 0.04 -25.86
C GLY A 509 33.40 1.22 -24.89
N THR A 510 33.00 2.43 -25.24
CA THR A 510 33.01 3.58 -24.31
C THR A 510 31.98 3.37 -23.20
N ALA A 511 32.40 3.48 -21.94
CA ALA A 511 31.55 3.31 -20.77
C ALA A 511 30.80 4.61 -20.43
N GLY A 512 29.48 4.50 -20.29
CA GLY A 512 28.63 5.55 -19.74
C GLY A 512 28.57 5.52 -18.21
N ASP A 513 28.04 6.58 -17.62
CA ASP A 513 27.84 6.65 -16.17
C ASP A 513 26.99 5.49 -15.66
N LYS A 514 27.42 4.87 -14.55
CA LYS A 514 26.77 3.70 -13.92
C LYS A 514 26.69 2.45 -14.79
N GLU A 515 27.42 2.38 -15.90
CA GLU A 515 27.56 1.12 -16.63
C GLU A 515 28.49 0.17 -15.87
N THR A 516 28.10 -1.10 -15.82
CA THR A 516 28.80 -2.16 -15.08
C THR A 516 29.45 -3.15 -16.02
N ILE A 517 30.54 -3.77 -15.56
CA ILE A 517 31.19 -4.92 -16.19
C ILE A 517 31.58 -5.92 -15.12
N TYR A 518 31.66 -7.19 -15.49
CA TYR A 518 32.32 -8.22 -14.68
C TYR A 518 33.47 -8.86 -15.44
N VAL A 519 34.45 -9.38 -14.68
CA VAL A 519 35.70 -9.91 -15.23
C VAL A 519 35.66 -11.44 -15.26
N LYS A 520 35.95 -12.04 -16.42
CA LYS A 520 35.86 -13.49 -16.65
C LYS A 520 37.11 -14.26 -16.20
N GLN A 521 38.30 -13.66 -16.29
CA GLN A 521 39.59 -14.32 -16.05
C GLN A 521 40.51 -13.45 -15.18
N GLY A 522 41.61 -14.04 -14.71
CA GLY A 522 42.58 -13.40 -13.82
C GLY A 522 42.72 -14.11 -12.47
N ASP A 523 43.81 -13.84 -11.77
CA ASP A 523 44.09 -14.37 -10.44
C ASP A 523 43.35 -13.59 -9.34
N ASP A 524 43.36 -12.25 -9.41
CA ASP A 524 42.81 -11.35 -8.40
C ASP A 524 41.43 -10.79 -8.77
N ASN A 525 41.20 -10.46 -10.04
CA ASN A 525 40.01 -9.73 -10.50
C ASN A 525 38.92 -10.61 -11.08
N LYS A 526 39.18 -11.89 -11.33
CA LYS A 526 38.16 -12.84 -11.80
C LYS A 526 36.94 -12.87 -10.88
N GLY A 527 35.75 -12.76 -11.48
CA GLY A 527 34.49 -12.71 -10.74
C GLY A 527 34.14 -11.33 -10.21
N LYS A 528 35.08 -10.39 -10.14
CA LYS A 528 34.79 -9.04 -9.65
C LYS A 528 33.95 -8.25 -10.64
N SER A 529 33.11 -7.37 -10.11
CA SER A 529 32.31 -6.43 -10.89
C SER A 529 32.68 -4.98 -10.59
N PHE A 530 32.74 -4.15 -11.63
CA PHE A 530 33.11 -2.74 -11.58
C PHE A 530 32.05 -1.89 -12.28
N TYR A 531 31.90 -0.64 -11.86
CA TYR A 531 31.02 0.34 -12.51
C TYR A 531 31.78 1.62 -12.85
N TYR A 532 31.43 2.26 -13.96
CA TYR A 532 32.05 3.51 -14.37
C TYR A 532 31.35 4.71 -13.69
N ASP A 533 32.14 5.55 -13.02
CA ASP A 533 31.66 6.76 -12.33
C ASP A 533 32.16 7.99 -13.09
N SER A 534 31.28 8.60 -13.88
CA SER A 534 31.65 9.72 -14.76
C SER A 534 32.13 10.96 -14.01
N PRO A 535 31.58 11.34 -12.83
CA PRO A 535 32.08 12.47 -12.05
C PRO A 535 33.54 12.33 -11.61
N THR A 536 33.98 11.12 -11.24
CA THR A 536 35.40 10.86 -10.93
C THR A 536 36.19 10.34 -12.11
N THR A 537 35.52 10.10 -13.24
CA THR A 537 36.05 9.51 -14.48
C THR A 537 36.78 8.18 -14.24
N ARG A 538 36.36 7.38 -13.26
CA ARG A 538 37.06 6.14 -12.84
C ARG A 538 36.11 4.96 -12.75
N TRP A 539 36.65 3.77 -12.95
CA TRP A 539 35.98 2.53 -12.58
C TRP A 539 36.05 2.35 -11.06
N LYS A 540 34.91 2.14 -10.42
CA LYS A 540 34.78 1.82 -9.00
C LYS A 540 34.36 0.37 -8.84
N THR A 541 34.83 -0.26 -7.77
CA THR A 541 34.45 -1.64 -7.45
C THR A 541 33.01 -1.65 -6.95
N THR A 542 32.19 -2.55 -7.48
CA THR A 542 30.81 -2.75 -7.00
C THR A 542 30.80 -3.57 -5.70
N GLN A 543 29.62 -3.78 -5.10
CA GLN A 543 29.47 -4.78 -4.06
C GLN A 543 29.81 -6.19 -4.58
N GLN A 544 30.77 -6.85 -3.95
CA GLN A 544 31.22 -8.18 -4.37
C GLN A 544 30.46 -9.29 -3.64
N LYS A 545 29.94 -10.26 -4.39
CA LYS A 545 29.42 -11.51 -3.84
C LYS A 545 30.57 -12.51 -3.70
N THR A 546 30.92 -12.86 -2.46
CA THR A 546 32.11 -13.68 -2.15
C THR A 546 31.79 -15.08 -1.62
N LYS A 547 30.54 -15.33 -1.24
CA LYS A 547 30.06 -16.60 -0.71
C LYS A 547 28.58 -16.84 -1.07
N LEU A 548 28.12 -18.07 -0.85
CA LEU A 548 26.70 -18.43 -0.94
C LEU A 548 25.88 -17.76 0.17
N ASN A 549 24.59 -17.50 -0.10
CA ASN A 549 23.64 -16.91 0.84
C ASN A 549 24.14 -15.57 1.42
N GLN A 550 24.86 -14.78 0.61
CA GLN A 550 25.31 -13.45 0.99
C GLN A 550 24.18 -12.44 0.72
N GLN A 551 23.79 -11.70 1.75
CA GLN A 551 22.80 -10.64 1.66
C GLN A 551 23.29 -9.48 0.76
N PRO A 552 22.58 -9.12 -0.33
CA PRO A 552 22.84 -7.89 -1.05
C PRO A 552 22.37 -6.66 -0.25
N LEU A 553 23.01 -5.52 -0.48
CA LEU A 553 22.57 -4.22 0.03
C LEU A 553 22.12 -3.31 -1.11
N PHE A 554 21.12 -2.48 -0.83
CA PHE A 554 20.45 -1.63 -1.80
C PHE A 554 20.53 -0.15 -1.41
N ASN A 555 20.53 0.72 -2.41
CA ASN A 555 20.39 2.16 -2.22
C ASN A 555 18.96 2.51 -1.82
N MET A 556 18.83 3.54 -0.99
CA MET A 556 17.55 4.13 -0.59
C MET A 556 17.59 5.63 -0.87
N TYR A 557 16.44 6.16 -1.30
CA TYR A 557 16.30 7.53 -1.75
C TYR A 557 15.11 8.19 -1.06
N ASP A 558 15.17 9.51 -0.85
CA ASP A 558 14.00 10.29 -0.43
C ASP A 558 13.06 10.61 -1.59
N ASN A 559 11.97 11.31 -1.27
CA ASN A 559 10.93 11.75 -2.20
C ASN A 559 11.45 12.71 -3.29
N GLU A 560 12.59 13.37 -3.08
CA GLU A 560 13.28 14.19 -4.10
C GLU A 560 14.33 13.38 -4.88
N HIS A 561 14.29 12.05 -4.76
CA HIS A 561 15.21 11.10 -5.41
C HIS A 561 16.69 11.31 -5.05
N THR A 562 16.97 11.86 -3.86
CA THR A 562 18.34 12.00 -3.33
C THR A 562 18.69 10.79 -2.47
N LEU A 563 19.89 10.25 -2.66
CA LEU A 563 20.41 9.12 -1.89
C LEU A 563 20.54 9.46 -0.39
N PHE A 564 20.24 8.51 0.49
CA PHE A 564 20.41 8.69 1.93
C PHE A 564 21.87 8.79 2.41
N ASN A 565 22.86 8.50 1.56
CA ASN A 565 24.28 8.76 1.82
C ASN A 565 24.83 9.97 1.03
N ASP A 566 23.97 10.80 0.44
CA ASP A 566 24.40 12.04 -0.20
C ASP A 566 25.02 13.01 0.82
N SER A 567 26.27 13.41 0.60
CA SER A 567 27.01 14.23 1.56
C SER A 567 26.53 15.68 1.67
N THR A 568 25.72 16.15 0.72
CA THR A 568 25.21 17.53 0.69
C THR A 568 23.89 17.62 1.44
N LYS A 569 22.94 16.74 1.14
CA LYS A 569 21.61 16.71 1.79
C LYS A 569 21.64 15.98 3.13
N TYR A 570 22.43 14.91 3.24
CA TYR A 570 22.56 14.08 4.44
C TYR A 570 24.02 14.05 4.94
N PRO A 571 24.58 15.19 5.39
CA PRO A 571 25.96 15.24 5.83
C PRO A 571 26.19 14.33 7.05
N ASN A 572 27.30 13.58 7.02
CA ASN A 572 27.65 12.56 8.02
C ASN A 572 26.57 11.48 8.21
N SER A 573 25.88 11.08 7.14
CA SER A 573 24.93 9.97 7.17
C SER A 573 25.58 8.65 7.60
N THR A 574 24.90 7.89 8.46
CA THR A 574 25.28 6.51 8.85
C THR A 574 24.70 5.44 7.93
N PHE A 575 24.01 5.82 6.85
CA PHE A 575 23.41 4.87 5.91
C PHE A 575 24.50 4.13 5.11
N THR A 576 24.49 2.80 5.15
CA THR A 576 25.48 1.92 4.51
C THR A 576 24.84 0.89 3.58
N GLY A 577 23.64 1.21 3.07
CA GLY A 577 22.81 0.32 2.27
C GLY A 577 21.78 -0.44 3.11
N ALA A 578 20.60 -0.66 2.52
CA ALA A 578 19.50 -1.41 3.13
C ALA A 578 19.56 -2.88 2.69
N LYS A 579 19.31 -3.83 3.59
CA LYS A 579 19.11 -5.24 3.23
C LYS A 579 17.77 -5.47 2.54
N VAL A 580 16.81 -4.55 2.72
CA VAL A 580 15.41 -4.57 2.30
C VAL A 580 14.59 -5.67 2.96
N PHE A 581 15.03 -6.92 2.85
CA PHE A 581 14.45 -8.09 3.48
C PHE A 581 15.53 -9.14 3.71
N SER A 582 15.57 -9.80 4.87
CA SER A 582 16.59 -10.82 5.15
C SER A 582 16.14 -11.83 6.19
N PHE A 583 16.84 -12.96 6.27
CA PHE A 583 16.70 -13.86 7.42
C PHE A 583 17.16 -13.13 8.69
N ALA A 584 16.30 -13.07 9.70
CA ALA A 584 16.71 -12.56 10.99
C ALA A 584 17.72 -13.52 11.62
N THR A 585 18.74 -12.97 12.27
CA THR A 585 19.82 -13.78 12.87
C THR A 585 19.82 -13.68 14.39
N SER A 586 20.42 -14.68 15.06
CA SER A 586 20.62 -14.67 16.51
C SER A 586 21.94 -15.34 16.87
N ASP A 587 22.77 -14.69 17.68
CA ASP A 587 24.06 -15.24 18.12
C ASP A 587 23.93 -16.56 18.89
N SER A 588 22.79 -16.73 19.56
CA SER A 588 22.44 -17.93 20.33
C SER A 588 21.97 -19.11 19.47
N ALA A 589 21.60 -18.88 18.20
CA ALA A 589 21.12 -19.93 17.32
C ALA A 589 22.26 -20.79 16.78
N THR A 590 21.98 -22.08 16.53
CA THR A 590 22.87 -22.97 15.80
C THR A 590 22.91 -22.58 14.32
N THR A 591 24.08 -22.68 13.69
CA THR A 591 24.21 -22.44 12.25
C THR A 591 23.34 -23.41 11.47
N ASP A 592 22.46 -22.89 10.62
CA ASP A 592 21.63 -23.72 9.74
C ASP A 592 22.53 -24.42 8.70
N THR A 593 22.38 -25.74 8.57
CA THR A 593 23.26 -26.56 7.71
C THR A 593 23.03 -26.35 6.22
N VAL A 594 21.92 -25.73 5.82
CA VAL A 594 21.59 -25.42 4.43
C VAL A 594 22.02 -24.00 4.09
N LEU A 595 21.72 -23.03 4.96
CA LEU A 595 21.99 -21.62 4.68
C LEU A 595 23.39 -21.17 5.11
N GLY A 596 24.02 -21.86 6.07
CA GLY A 596 25.32 -21.45 6.63
C GLY A 596 25.25 -20.21 7.52
N ILE A 597 24.06 -19.81 7.98
CA ILE A 597 23.82 -18.64 8.84
C ILE A 597 23.05 -19.05 10.12
N LYS A 598 23.19 -18.25 11.19
CA LYS A 598 22.51 -18.47 12.48
C LYS A 598 21.10 -17.87 12.49
N VAL A 599 20.17 -18.52 11.80
CA VAL A 599 18.78 -18.04 11.65
C VAL A 599 18.04 -18.01 13.00
N LYS A 600 17.29 -16.95 13.25
CA LYS A 600 16.41 -16.80 14.41
C LYS A 600 15.09 -17.53 14.18
N TYR A 601 14.61 -18.24 15.21
CA TYR A 601 13.31 -18.89 15.23
C TYR A 601 12.52 -18.43 16.46
N ASN A 602 11.22 -18.17 16.27
CA ASN A 602 10.27 -18.01 17.37
C ASN A 602 9.67 -19.38 17.66
N THR A 603 9.71 -19.84 18.91
CA THR A 603 9.24 -21.18 19.27
C THR A 603 8.02 -21.11 20.17
N ILE A 604 7.00 -21.93 19.84
CA ILE A 604 5.88 -22.23 20.74
C ILE A 604 5.77 -23.75 20.78
N ASN A 605 5.81 -24.35 21.98
CA ASN A 605 5.65 -25.80 22.19
C ASN A 605 6.53 -26.67 21.26
N ASN A 606 7.83 -26.33 21.12
CA ASN A 606 8.81 -27.02 20.28
C ASN A 606 8.59 -26.93 18.75
N VAL A 607 7.65 -26.11 18.29
CA VAL A 607 7.52 -25.76 16.87
C VAL A 607 8.20 -24.40 16.66
N GLY A 608 9.30 -24.39 15.91
CA GLY A 608 10.03 -23.17 15.56
C GLY A 608 9.54 -22.60 14.24
N ASP A 609 9.13 -21.33 14.26
CA ASP A 609 8.79 -20.54 13.08
C ASP A 609 9.95 -19.60 12.73
N MET A 610 10.37 -19.61 11.46
CA MET A 610 11.53 -18.87 10.98
C MET A 610 11.22 -17.37 10.95
N VAL A 611 12.16 -16.55 11.40
CA VAL A 611 11.98 -15.09 11.47
C VAL A 611 12.75 -14.39 10.37
N PHE A 612 12.11 -13.39 9.77
CA PHE A 612 12.65 -12.47 8.78
C PHE A 612 12.58 -11.03 9.31
N GLU A 613 13.45 -10.18 8.79
CA GLU A 613 13.51 -8.75 9.09
C GLU A 613 13.48 -7.92 7.80
N SER A 614 12.82 -6.76 7.84
CA SER A 614 12.80 -5.79 6.75
C SER A 614 13.16 -4.40 7.27
N ASP A 615 14.40 -3.98 7.00
CA ASP A 615 14.84 -2.63 7.32
C ASP A 615 14.21 -1.57 6.40
N HIS A 616 13.69 -1.94 5.22
CA HIS A 616 12.88 -1.04 4.40
C HIS A 616 11.61 -0.59 5.15
N THR A 617 11.02 -1.45 5.98
CA THR A 617 9.81 -1.10 6.76
C THR A 617 10.08 -0.47 8.12
N SER A 618 11.19 -0.79 8.79
CA SER A 618 11.42 -0.37 10.18
C SER A 618 12.86 0.03 10.50
N GLY A 619 13.75 0.07 9.51
CA GLY A 619 15.14 0.46 9.70
C GLY A 619 15.28 1.97 9.84
N THR A 620 16.39 2.40 10.42
CA THR A 620 16.67 3.82 10.63
C THR A 620 18.13 4.13 10.31
N PHE A 621 18.40 5.38 9.93
CA PHE A 621 19.75 5.92 9.86
C PHE A 621 19.80 7.28 10.55
N THR A 622 21.01 7.78 10.79
CA THR A 622 21.22 9.09 11.40
C THR A 622 22.06 9.98 10.50
N TYR A 623 21.83 11.29 10.54
CA TYR A 623 22.63 12.31 9.84
C TYR A 623 22.70 13.59 10.68
N GLN A 624 23.54 14.55 10.28
CA GLN A 624 23.67 15.84 10.96
C GLN A 624 22.83 16.91 10.28
N GLU A 625 22.05 17.67 11.06
CA GLU A 625 21.32 18.85 10.58
C GLU A 625 21.43 19.96 11.61
N ASN A 626 21.89 21.15 11.19
CA ASN A 626 22.08 22.30 12.08
C ASN A 626 22.86 21.99 13.37
N GLY A 627 23.86 21.09 13.28
CA GLY A 627 24.69 20.65 14.41
C GLY A 627 24.04 19.63 15.36
N LYS A 628 22.88 19.05 15.00
CA LYS A 628 22.18 18.01 15.77
C LYS A 628 22.12 16.70 14.99
N VAL A 629 22.18 15.59 15.72
CA VAL A 629 21.92 14.25 15.17
C VAL A 629 20.42 14.09 14.96
N VAL A 630 19.99 13.87 13.73
CA VAL A 630 18.61 13.55 13.35
C VAL A 630 18.54 12.06 13.03
N THR A 631 17.51 11.37 13.52
CA THR A 631 17.21 9.97 13.15
C THR A 631 16.06 9.96 12.15
N LYS A 632 16.24 9.28 11.02
CA LYS A 632 15.25 9.15 9.96
C LYS A 632 14.91 7.69 9.70
N ASN A 633 13.64 7.40 9.43
CA ASN A 633 13.17 6.06 9.11
C ASN A 633 13.41 5.75 7.62
N LEU A 634 13.88 4.54 7.31
CA LEU A 634 14.02 4.09 5.93
C LEU A 634 12.67 3.95 5.23
N ALA A 635 11.58 3.72 5.97
CA ALA A 635 10.22 3.65 5.43
C ALA A 635 9.69 4.98 4.89
N GLU A 636 10.34 6.11 5.22
CA GLU A 636 10.05 7.42 4.62
C GLU A 636 10.70 7.58 3.23
N GLY A 637 11.60 6.66 2.85
CA GLY A 637 12.21 6.62 1.54
C GLY A 637 11.60 5.55 0.63
N HIS A 638 12.24 5.37 -0.52
CA HIS A 638 11.89 4.36 -1.50
C HIS A 638 13.12 3.78 -2.18
N LEU A 639 12.96 2.58 -2.73
CA LEU A 639 13.92 1.95 -3.62
C LEU A 639 13.77 2.49 -5.04
N HIS A 640 14.85 2.54 -5.80
CA HIS A 640 14.80 2.73 -7.25
C HIS A 640 14.77 1.37 -7.95
N TYR A 641 13.80 1.21 -8.83
CA TYR A 641 13.67 0.11 -9.79
C TYR A 641 14.14 0.62 -11.16
N THR A 642 15.37 0.30 -11.55
CA THR A 642 16.01 0.83 -12.77
C THR A 642 15.43 0.16 -14.00
N THR A 643 14.89 0.96 -14.91
CA THR A 643 14.34 0.54 -16.21
C THR A 643 15.33 0.78 -17.35
N GLY A 644 16.40 1.51 -17.07
CA GLY A 644 17.52 1.74 -17.97
C GLY A 644 18.71 2.32 -17.20
N ARG A 645 19.67 2.89 -17.92
CA ARG A 645 20.89 3.44 -17.31
C ARG A 645 20.60 4.61 -16.37
N THR A 646 19.71 5.51 -16.79
CA THR A 646 19.35 6.75 -16.07
C THR A 646 17.86 6.86 -15.74
N SER A 647 17.04 5.90 -16.16
CA SER A 647 15.60 5.85 -15.89
C SER A 647 15.28 4.85 -14.78
N HIS A 648 14.35 5.22 -13.92
CA HIS A 648 13.90 4.40 -12.80
C HIS A 648 12.43 4.68 -12.46
N ASN A 649 11.80 3.67 -11.87
CA ASN A 649 10.55 3.80 -11.13
C ASN A 649 10.85 3.73 -9.62
N SER A 650 9.94 4.25 -8.80
CA SER A 650 10.06 4.16 -7.34
C SER A 650 9.29 2.96 -6.80
N LYS A 651 9.87 2.26 -5.83
CA LYS A 651 9.24 1.13 -5.13
C LYS A 651 9.31 1.31 -3.62
N SER A 652 8.14 1.47 -3.00
CA SER A 652 7.97 1.56 -1.55
C SER A 652 7.64 0.20 -0.93
N ALA A 653 7.85 0.06 0.38
CA ALA A 653 7.53 -1.17 1.12
C ALA A 653 6.01 -1.47 1.22
N TRP A 654 5.18 -0.48 0.90
CA TRP A 654 3.72 -0.54 0.94
C TRP A 654 3.15 -0.08 -0.39
N ILE A 655 2.09 -0.74 -0.85
CA ILE A 655 1.37 -0.38 -2.07
C ILE A 655 -0.12 -0.25 -1.79
N LYS A 656 -0.75 0.81 -2.30
CA LYS A 656 -2.19 1.01 -2.18
C LYS A 656 -2.92 -0.10 -2.96
N ARG A 657 -3.90 -0.75 -2.33
CA ARG A 657 -4.76 -1.73 -3.02
C ARG A 657 -5.62 -1.06 -4.10
N THR A 658 -5.97 -1.82 -5.14
CA THR A 658 -6.88 -1.32 -6.19
C THR A 658 -8.30 -1.12 -5.69
N ASN A 659 -8.70 -1.86 -4.65
CA ASN A 659 -10.00 -1.76 -4.01
C ASN A 659 -9.82 -1.40 -2.54
N GLU A 660 -10.74 -0.60 -2.02
CA GLU A 660 -10.91 -0.38 -0.58
C GLU A 660 -11.25 -1.69 0.15
N SER A 661 -11.14 -1.68 1.47
CA SER A 661 -11.54 -2.81 2.32
C SER A 661 -13.00 -3.20 2.05
N LYS A 662 -13.30 -4.50 2.18
CA LYS A 662 -14.64 -5.06 2.01
C LYS A 662 -14.99 -5.93 3.20
N GLN A 663 -16.19 -5.76 3.74
CA GLN A 663 -16.77 -6.66 4.74
C GLN A 663 -17.78 -7.58 4.07
N ARG A 664 -17.43 -8.86 3.94
CA ARG A 664 -18.32 -9.84 3.31
C ARG A 664 -19.38 -10.32 4.30
N VAL A 665 -20.50 -10.78 3.75
CA VAL A 665 -21.53 -11.49 4.52
C VAL A 665 -21.24 -12.98 4.48
N ILE A 666 -21.06 -13.58 5.66
CA ILE A 666 -20.83 -15.00 5.84
C ILE A 666 -22.16 -15.71 6.06
N ARG A 667 -22.36 -16.80 5.33
CA ARG A 667 -23.45 -17.75 5.50
C ARG A 667 -22.89 -19.17 5.52
N THR A 668 -23.17 -19.90 6.60
CA THR A 668 -22.73 -21.29 6.74
C THR A 668 -23.92 -22.24 6.53
N HIS A 669 -23.69 -23.34 5.81
CA HIS A 669 -24.62 -24.44 5.63
C HIS A 669 -23.96 -25.74 6.07
N ILE A 670 -24.75 -26.67 6.61
CA ILE A 670 -24.35 -28.05 6.87
C ILE A 670 -25.09 -28.91 5.84
N VAL A 671 -24.35 -29.74 5.11
CA VAL A 671 -24.93 -30.64 4.11
C VAL A 671 -25.79 -31.70 4.79
N ASP A 672 -27.02 -31.87 4.32
CA ASP A 672 -27.93 -32.90 4.80
C ASP A 672 -28.13 -34.01 3.76
N ALA A 673 -28.98 -35.00 4.08
CA ALA A 673 -29.25 -36.13 3.19
C ALA A 673 -30.11 -35.75 1.96
N THR A 674 -30.80 -34.61 1.99
CA THR A 674 -31.77 -34.15 0.99
C THR A 674 -31.10 -33.33 -0.10
N GLU A 675 -30.18 -32.43 0.26
CA GLU A 675 -29.48 -31.55 -0.67
C GLU A 675 -27.97 -31.58 -0.45
N LYS A 676 -27.24 -31.98 -1.51
CA LYS A 676 -25.79 -32.23 -1.49
C LYS A 676 -25.01 -31.44 -2.52
N ARG A 677 -25.68 -30.67 -3.37
CA ARG A 677 -25.07 -29.97 -4.51
C ARG A 677 -25.47 -28.50 -4.60
N LEU A 678 -26.68 -28.13 -4.21
CA LEU A 678 -27.27 -26.83 -4.50
C LEU A 678 -27.52 -26.02 -3.23
N PHE A 679 -26.81 -24.92 -3.04
CA PHE A 679 -26.91 -24.09 -1.84
C PHE A 679 -27.23 -22.64 -2.20
N PRO A 680 -28.23 -21.99 -1.55
CA PRO A 680 -28.70 -20.67 -1.93
C PRO A 680 -27.80 -19.54 -1.42
N ILE A 681 -27.64 -18.50 -2.22
CA ILE A 681 -27.10 -17.20 -1.82
C ILE A 681 -28.28 -16.33 -1.41
N ASP A 682 -28.78 -16.52 -0.19
CA ASP A 682 -30.06 -15.95 0.26
C ASP A 682 -29.91 -14.73 1.19
N PHE A 683 -28.68 -14.34 1.49
CA PHE A 683 -28.35 -13.22 2.38
C PHE A 683 -28.36 -11.84 1.68
N TYR A 684 -28.58 -11.81 0.36
CA TYR A 684 -28.93 -10.61 -0.40
C TYR A 684 -30.29 -10.81 -1.08
N ALA A 685 -31.10 -9.75 -1.11
CA ALA A 685 -32.39 -9.79 -1.81
C ALA A 685 -32.18 -9.87 -3.33
N ASN A 686 -32.97 -10.70 -4.03
CA ASN A 686 -32.91 -10.87 -5.48
C ASN A 686 -31.51 -11.18 -6.03
N SER A 687 -30.75 -12.03 -5.33
CA SER A 687 -29.32 -12.25 -5.63
C SER A 687 -29.04 -12.77 -7.05
N HIS A 688 -30.04 -13.30 -7.76
CA HIS A 688 -29.91 -13.70 -9.18
C HIS A 688 -29.62 -12.51 -10.12
N ALA A 689 -30.10 -11.31 -9.78
CA ALA A 689 -30.01 -10.11 -10.61
C ALA A 689 -28.75 -9.29 -10.34
N LEU A 690 -28.02 -9.61 -9.27
CA LEU A 690 -26.81 -8.90 -8.88
C LEU A 690 -25.69 -9.18 -9.87
N THR A 691 -25.16 -8.10 -10.44
CA THR A 691 -24.02 -8.08 -11.37
C THR A 691 -22.69 -7.91 -10.63
N ASP A 692 -22.71 -7.35 -9.42
CA ASP A 692 -21.56 -7.06 -8.56
C ASP A 692 -21.30 -8.14 -7.50
N LEU A 693 -21.98 -9.29 -7.60
CA LEU A 693 -21.93 -10.34 -6.60
C LEU A 693 -20.62 -11.13 -6.69
N GLU A 694 -19.76 -10.95 -5.69
CA GLU A 694 -18.55 -11.73 -5.48
C GLU A 694 -18.80 -12.84 -4.45
N ILE A 695 -18.28 -14.04 -4.67
CA ILE A 695 -18.47 -15.19 -3.77
C ILE A 695 -17.15 -15.93 -3.57
N SER A 696 -16.85 -16.24 -2.31
CA SER A 696 -15.82 -17.21 -1.90
C SER A 696 -16.48 -18.37 -1.16
N VAL A 697 -16.11 -19.60 -1.52
CA VAL A 697 -16.71 -20.84 -1.00
C VAL A 697 -15.62 -21.72 -0.40
N LEU A 698 -15.77 -22.08 0.87
CA LEU A 698 -14.97 -23.09 1.55
C LEU A 698 -15.85 -24.29 1.89
N VAL A 699 -15.32 -25.50 1.72
CA VAL A 699 -15.93 -26.74 2.22
C VAL A 699 -14.96 -27.39 3.19
N ASN A 700 -15.34 -27.54 4.45
CA ASN A 700 -14.49 -28.03 5.55
C ASN A 700 -13.15 -27.29 5.63
N GLY A 701 -13.17 -25.97 5.44
CA GLY A 701 -11.97 -25.12 5.43
C GLY A 701 -11.16 -25.12 4.13
N ILE A 702 -11.51 -25.95 3.14
CA ILE A 702 -10.79 -26.02 1.87
C ILE A 702 -11.48 -25.14 0.82
N ARG A 703 -10.73 -24.22 0.20
CA ARG A 703 -11.22 -23.35 -0.87
C ARG A 703 -11.67 -24.17 -2.07
N LYS A 704 -12.82 -23.79 -2.62
CA LYS A 704 -13.39 -24.34 -3.85
C LYS A 704 -13.28 -23.30 -4.96
N THR A 705 -12.94 -23.77 -6.14
CA THR A 705 -12.69 -22.92 -7.32
C THR A 705 -13.93 -22.86 -8.20
N LEU A 706 -14.36 -21.65 -8.56
CA LEU A 706 -15.44 -21.44 -9.51
C LEU A 706 -15.08 -22.08 -10.87
N THR A 707 -16.06 -22.66 -11.55
CA THR A 707 -15.96 -23.46 -12.79
C THR A 707 -15.31 -24.84 -12.66
N THR A 708 -14.43 -25.06 -11.66
CA THR A 708 -13.79 -26.36 -11.42
C THR A 708 -14.55 -27.20 -10.40
N ASP A 709 -14.78 -26.65 -9.20
CA ASP A 709 -15.45 -27.34 -8.10
C ASP A 709 -16.95 -27.05 -8.04
N TYR A 710 -17.36 -25.84 -8.45
CA TYR A 710 -18.75 -25.40 -8.46
C TYR A 710 -19.04 -24.40 -9.58
N THR A 711 -20.33 -24.19 -9.87
CA THR A 711 -20.85 -23.19 -10.81
C THR A 711 -21.90 -22.34 -10.11
N LEU A 712 -22.12 -21.11 -10.59
CA LEU A 712 -23.24 -20.29 -10.13
C LEU A 712 -24.42 -20.48 -11.08
N VAL A 713 -25.61 -20.69 -10.51
CA VAL A 713 -26.86 -20.86 -11.29
C VAL A 713 -27.94 -19.92 -10.76
N ASN A 714 -28.69 -19.30 -11.66
CA ASN A 714 -29.79 -18.43 -11.30
C ASN A 714 -31.06 -19.25 -11.02
N GLY A 715 -31.68 -19.03 -9.85
CA GLY A 715 -33.05 -19.43 -9.57
C GLY A 715 -34.03 -18.30 -9.87
N THR A 716 -35.25 -18.40 -9.35
CA THR A 716 -36.31 -17.37 -9.54
C THR A 716 -36.11 -16.11 -8.71
N THR A 717 -35.46 -16.24 -7.55
CA THR A 717 -35.24 -15.14 -6.59
C THR A 717 -33.79 -15.09 -6.13
N ASN A 718 -33.19 -16.24 -5.84
CA ASN A 718 -31.80 -16.32 -5.40
C ASN A 718 -30.89 -16.90 -6.48
N LYS A 719 -29.62 -16.50 -6.46
CA LYS A 719 -28.52 -17.22 -7.10
C LYS A 719 -28.12 -18.40 -6.20
N TYR A 720 -27.62 -19.47 -6.79
CA TYR A 720 -27.21 -20.69 -6.09
C TYR A 720 -25.81 -21.11 -6.47
N ILE A 721 -25.10 -21.69 -5.51
CA ILE A 721 -23.87 -22.44 -5.72
C ILE A 721 -24.27 -23.88 -6.05
N ARG A 722 -23.83 -24.35 -7.23
CA ARG A 722 -24.02 -25.74 -7.68
C ARG A 722 -22.67 -26.44 -7.76
N PHE A 723 -22.39 -27.32 -6.81
CA PHE A 723 -21.18 -28.15 -6.82
C PHE A 723 -21.19 -29.15 -7.98
N VAL A 724 -20.02 -29.34 -8.59
CA VAL A 724 -19.82 -30.30 -9.69
C VAL A 724 -19.93 -31.74 -9.17
N ASN A 725 -19.31 -32.00 -8.01
CA ASN A 725 -19.35 -33.28 -7.30
C ASN A 725 -20.29 -33.21 -6.09
N GLU A 726 -20.87 -34.34 -5.69
CA GLU A 726 -21.70 -34.42 -4.48
C GLU A 726 -20.85 -34.23 -3.22
N LEU A 727 -21.35 -33.38 -2.31
CA LEU A 727 -20.81 -33.24 -0.97
C LEU A 727 -21.31 -34.36 -0.05
N LYS A 728 -20.58 -34.61 1.03
CA LYS A 728 -20.93 -35.61 2.04
C LYS A 728 -21.87 -34.99 3.08
N VAL A 729 -22.74 -35.82 3.65
CA VAL A 729 -23.56 -35.41 4.79
C VAL A 729 -22.63 -34.96 5.92
N ASN A 730 -22.99 -33.85 6.56
CA ASN A 730 -22.21 -33.13 7.57
C ASN A 730 -21.01 -32.31 7.05
N ASP A 731 -20.75 -32.25 5.74
CA ASP A 731 -19.80 -31.26 5.22
C ASP A 731 -20.30 -29.85 5.56
N GLN A 732 -19.40 -29.01 6.08
CA GLN A 732 -19.65 -27.61 6.38
C GLN A 732 -19.26 -26.74 5.20
N ILE A 733 -20.22 -25.96 4.71
CA ILE A 733 -20.03 -25.01 3.61
C ILE A 733 -20.05 -23.61 4.18
N ARG A 734 -18.96 -22.85 4.00
CA ARG A 734 -18.89 -21.42 4.31
C ARG A 734 -18.96 -20.63 3.01
N ILE A 735 -19.99 -19.81 2.88
CA ILE A 735 -20.19 -18.89 1.76
C ILE A 735 -19.90 -17.48 2.27
N ALA A 736 -18.88 -16.82 1.76
CA ALA A 736 -18.63 -15.41 2.00
C ALA A 736 -18.95 -14.63 0.73
N GLY A 737 -19.96 -13.76 0.78
CA GLY A 737 -20.39 -12.98 -0.37
C GLY A 737 -20.26 -11.48 -0.17
N TYR A 738 -19.95 -10.76 -1.24
CA TYR A 738 -19.95 -9.30 -1.28
C TYR A 738 -20.86 -8.80 -2.41
N SER A 739 -21.62 -7.75 -2.12
CA SER A 739 -22.38 -6.93 -3.06
C SER A 739 -22.70 -5.60 -2.37
N SER A 740 -22.88 -4.54 -3.16
CA SER A 740 -23.41 -3.26 -2.70
C SER A 740 -24.83 -3.34 -2.15
N ALA A 741 -25.55 -4.45 -2.43
CA ALA A 741 -26.88 -4.71 -1.92
C ALA A 741 -26.91 -4.82 -0.38
N VAL A 742 -27.99 -4.34 0.23
CA VAL A 742 -28.19 -4.45 1.67
C VAL A 742 -28.40 -5.92 2.05
N LYS A 743 -27.70 -6.37 3.10
CA LYS A 743 -27.87 -7.72 3.66
C LYS A 743 -29.30 -7.90 4.17
N VAL A 744 -29.89 -9.05 3.88
CA VAL A 744 -31.22 -9.41 4.40
C VAL A 744 -31.11 -9.64 5.91
N ASP A 745 -32.01 -9.00 6.67
CA ASP A 745 -32.06 -9.20 8.12
C ASP A 745 -32.35 -10.67 8.46
N GLY A 746 -31.75 -11.16 9.54
CA GLY A 746 -31.87 -12.56 9.90
C GLY A 746 -31.08 -13.53 8.99
N LYS A 747 -30.31 -13.06 8.00
CA LYS A 747 -29.50 -13.93 7.13
C LYS A 747 -28.04 -13.48 7.07
N GLY A 748 -27.16 -14.46 7.26
CA GLY A 748 -25.72 -14.25 7.37
C GLY A 748 -25.28 -13.30 8.50
N ILE A 749 -23.97 -13.09 8.60
CA ILE A 749 -23.27 -12.19 9.53
C ILE A 749 -22.19 -11.43 8.77
N TYR A 750 -21.93 -10.16 9.10
CA TYR A 750 -20.81 -9.45 8.49
C TYR A 750 -19.49 -9.91 9.10
N GLU A 751 -18.43 -10.03 8.28
CA GLU A 751 -17.06 -10.17 8.76
C GLU A 751 -16.66 -8.98 9.65
N ILE A 752 -15.78 -9.20 10.63
CA ILE A 752 -15.13 -8.12 11.38
C ILE A 752 -14.30 -7.27 10.41
N PRO A 753 -14.31 -5.93 10.52
CA PRO A 753 -13.55 -5.09 9.61
C PRO A 753 -12.03 -5.36 9.71
N GLU A 754 -11.31 -5.15 8.60
CA GLU A 754 -9.88 -5.46 8.53
C GLU A 754 -9.08 -4.64 9.56
N ASN A 755 -9.35 -3.33 9.70
CA ASN A 755 -8.74 -2.46 10.72
C ASN A 755 -9.06 -2.74 12.19
N LEU A 756 -9.94 -3.71 12.48
CA LEU A 756 -10.15 -4.21 13.83
C LEU A 756 -9.52 -5.60 14.04
N SER A 757 -9.44 -6.39 12.98
CA SER A 757 -8.97 -7.77 13.04
C SER A 757 -7.48 -7.94 12.72
N THR A 758 -6.90 -7.02 11.95
CA THR A 758 -5.54 -7.11 11.43
C THR A 758 -4.87 -5.75 11.56
N ASN A 759 -3.66 -5.72 12.14
CA ASN A 759 -2.91 -4.48 12.40
C ASN A 759 -3.79 -3.35 12.99
N SER A 760 -4.57 -3.64 14.04
CA SER A 760 -5.64 -2.77 14.51
C SER A 760 -5.20 -1.42 15.08
N LEU A 761 -3.93 -1.32 15.47
CA LEU A 761 -3.29 -0.08 15.92
C LEU A 761 -2.47 0.61 14.82
N ASN A 762 -2.57 0.12 13.58
CA ASN A 762 -1.84 0.61 12.41
C ASN A 762 -0.33 0.75 12.64
N GLN A 763 0.26 -0.23 13.32
CA GLN A 763 1.66 -0.21 13.69
C GLN A 763 2.56 -0.48 12.48
N THR A 764 3.75 0.13 12.50
CA THR A 764 4.84 -0.22 11.57
C THR A 764 5.50 -1.51 12.04
N VAL A 765 5.48 -2.53 11.17
CA VAL A 765 6.05 -3.85 11.44
C VAL A 765 7.25 -4.06 10.52
N GLY A 766 8.39 -4.50 11.07
CA GLY A 766 9.56 -4.90 10.26
C GLY A 766 10.18 -6.23 10.65
N THR A 767 9.44 -7.05 11.39
CA THR A 767 9.80 -8.44 11.68
C THR A 767 8.62 -9.33 11.36
N PHE A 768 8.87 -10.39 10.60
CA PHE A 768 7.85 -11.28 10.09
C PHE A 768 8.25 -12.73 10.35
N THR A 769 7.30 -13.57 10.72
CA THR A 769 7.50 -15.02 10.75
C THR A 769 7.09 -15.64 9.41
N TYR A 770 7.68 -16.79 9.06
CA TYR A 770 7.27 -17.52 7.86
C TYR A 770 5.76 -17.84 7.90
N GLY A 771 5.23 -18.24 9.06
CA GLY A 771 3.79 -18.49 9.23
C GLY A 771 2.90 -17.27 8.94
N GLN A 772 3.33 -16.06 9.35
CA GLN A 772 2.62 -14.82 9.03
C GLN A 772 2.63 -14.53 7.52
N ILE A 773 3.78 -14.70 6.86
CA ILE A 773 3.91 -14.45 5.42
C ILE A 773 3.11 -15.49 4.62
N LEU A 774 3.14 -16.77 5.01
CA LEU A 774 2.33 -17.82 4.39
C LEU A 774 0.83 -17.51 4.51
N LYS A 775 0.37 -17.07 5.69
CA LYS A 775 -1.02 -16.65 5.91
C LYS A 775 -1.38 -15.41 5.09
N HIS A 776 -0.47 -14.46 4.95
CA HIS A 776 -0.62 -13.30 4.08
C HIS A 776 -0.88 -13.71 2.62
N THR A 777 -0.03 -14.58 2.07
CA THR A 777 -0.18 -15.05 0.68
C THR A 777 -1.43 -15.92 0.48
N THR A 778 -1.83 -16.68 1.52
CA THR A 778 -3.07 -17.47 1.47
C THR A 778 -4.31 -16.57 1.42
N ASP A 779 -4.36 -15.47 2.20
CA ASP A 779 -5.47 -14.52 2.14
C ASP A 779 -5.56 -13.81 0.77
N ILE A 780 -4.41 -13.52 0.14
CA ILE A 780 -4.35 -13.01 -1.24
C ILE A 780 -4.95 -14.01 -2.21
N LEU A 781 -4.58 -15.30 -2.12
CA LEU A 781 -5.18 -16.36 -2.94
C LEU A 781 -6.71 -16.43 -2.72
N ASP A 782 -7.18 -16.31 -1.48
CA ASP A 782 -8.61 -16.40 -1.15
C ASP A 782 -9.42 -15.22 -1.70
N LYS A 783 -8.83 -14.03 -1.74
CA LYS A 783 -9.48 -12.79 -2.17
C LYS A 783 -9.25 -12.45 -3.65
N ASN A 784 -8.30 -13.08 -4.33
CA ASN A 784 -7.97 -12.84 -5.72
C ASN A 784 -8.39 -14.02 -6.60
N SER A 785 -9.31 -13.79 -7.55
CA SER A 785 -9.77 -14.79 -8.51
C SER A 785 -8.76 -15.09 -9.62
N ASP A 786 -7.82 -14.19 -9.87
CA ASP A 786 -6.82 -14.31 -10.94
C ASP A 786 -5.72 -15.32 -10.58
N ILE A 787 -5.63 -15.64 -9.29
CA ILE A 787 -4.70 -16.62 -8.75
C ILE A 787 -5.42 -17.98 -8.65
N THR A 788 -4.84 -18.96 -9.31
CA THR A 788 -5.35 -20.33 -9.41
C THR A 788 -4.34 -21.31 -8.83
N GLY A 789 -4.83 -22.46 -8.36
CA GLY A 789 -4.00 -23.49 -7.70
C GLY A 789 -4.07 -23.44 -6.18
N THR A 790 -3.05 -23.96 -5.51
CA THR A 790 -2.99 -24.11 -4.04
C THR A 790 -1.66 -23.64 -3.48
N ILE A 791 -1.67 -23.05 -2.29
CA ILE A 791 -0.46 -22.61 -1.58
C ILE A 791 -0.41 -23.29 -0.21
N PRO A 792 0.68 -24.00 0.14
CA PRO A 792 1.79 -24.42 -0.75
C PRO A 792 1.32 -25.40 -1.84
N GLY A 793 2.00 -25.41 -2.99
CA GLY A 793 1.72 -26.29 -4.12
C GLY A 793 1.74 -25.59 -5.47
N ASN A 794 1.22 -26.24 -6.51
CA ASN A 794 1.18 -25.66 -7.84
C ASN A 794 0.21 -24.47 -7.88
N THR A 795 0.74 -23.29 -8.17
CA THR A 795 0.02 -22.03 -8.31
C THR A 795 0.54 -21.23 -9.51
N ASN A 796 -0.26 -20.28 -9.99
CA ASN A 796 0.17 -19.29 -10.99
C ASN A 796 0.63 -17.96 -10.35
N LEU A 797 0.81 -17.89 -9.02
CA LEU A 797 1.21 -16.68 -8.30
C LEU A 797 2.47 -16.02 -8.87
N ARG A 798 3.46 -16.82 -9.29
CA ARG A 798 4.71 -16.31 -9.90
C ARG A 798 4.49 -15.46 -11.17
N ASP A 799 3.35 -15.63 -11.85
CA ASP A 799 2.99 -14.92 -13.08
C ASP A 799 1.94 -13.80 -12.80
N LYS A 800 1.75 -13.44 -11.53
CA LYS A 800 0.75 -12.45 -11.06
C LYS A 800 1.39 -11.45 -10.09
N PRO A 801 2.27 -10.54 -10.56
CA PRO A 801 2.91 -9.54 -9.71
C PRO A 801 1.91 -8.60 -9.02
N ASP A 802 0.80 -8.29 -9.68
CA ASP A 802 -0.30 -7.48 -9.13
C ASP A 802 -1.12 -8.19 -8.05
N ALA A 803 -0.80 -9.45 -7.70
CA ALA A 803 -1.50 -10.20 -6.68
C ALA A 803 -1.58 -9.45 -5.34
N MET A 804 -0.54 -8.69 -4.98
CA MET A 804 -0.48 -7.95 -3.72
C MET A 804 -1.50 -6.81 -3.64
N LEU A 805 -2.02 -6.35 -4.78
CA LEU A 805 -3.03 -5.30 -4.84
C LEU A 805 -4.41 -5.79 -4.37
N LYS A 806 -4.60 -7.11 -4.23
CA LYS A 806 -5.89 -7.75 -3.91
C LYS A 806 -5.74 -8.74 -2.73
N GLY A 807 -6.07 -8.28 -1.53
CA GLY A 807 -6.04 -9.10 -0.30
C GLY A 807 -4.72 -9.02 0.48
N GLY A 808 -4.58 -9.86 1.50
CA GLY A 808 -3.42 -9.95 2.38
C GLY A 808 -3.71 -9.47 3.82
N ILE A 809 -3.01 -10.08 4.78
CA ILE A 809 -3.14 -9.77 6.23
C ILE A 809 -1.94 -9.02 6.82
N ILE A 810 -1.03 -8.54 5.97
CA ILE A 810 0.10 -7.70 6.35
C ILE A 810 -0.16 -6.43 5.56
N HIS A 811 -0.73 -5.45 6.23
CA HIS A 811 -1.18 -4.22 5.62
C HIS A 811 -1.14 -3.09 6.64
N GLN A 812 -1.24 -1.88 6.11
CA GLN A 812 -1.54 -0.67 6.86
C GLN A 812 -2.90 -0.15 6.45
N HIS A 813 -3.54 0.54 7.39
CA HIS A 813 -4.83 1.18 7.23
C HIS A 813 -4.64 2.68 7.06
N GLU A 814 -5.63 3.34 6.50
CA GLU A 814 -5.70 4.79 6.52
C GLU A 814 -5.80 5.33 7.96
N ALA A 815 -6.58 4.64 8.81
CA ALA A 815 -6.70 4.95 10.23
C ALA A 815 -7.03 3.71 11.08
N PRO A 816 -6.60 3.66 12.36
CA PRO A 816 -7.02 2.60 13.28
C PRO A 816 -8.47 2.82 13.75
N LEU A 817 -9.26 1.74 13.87
CA LEU A 817 -10.65 1.81 14.36
C LEU A 817 -10.73 1.92 15.89
N ALA A 818 -9.66 1.57 16.61
CA ALA A 818 -9.66 1.51 18.07
C ALA A 818 -10.02 2.86 18.76
N PRO A 819 -9.44 4.01 18.37
CA PRO A 819 -9.83 5.31 18.91
C PRO A 819 -11.28 5.66 18.65
N THR A 820 -11.83 5.28 17.48
CA THR A 820 -13.24 5.51 17.15
C THR A 820 -14.19 4.70 18.03
N ILE A 821 -13.87 3.43 18.28
CA ILE A 821 -14.67 2.58 19.19
C ILE A 821 -14.67 3.18 20.61
N PHE A 822 -13.49 3.59 21.09
CA PHE A 822 -13.37 4.25 22.38
C PHE A 822 -14.18 5.56 22.44
N GLY A 823 -13.94 6.48 21.51
CA GLY A 823 -14.58 7.80 21.47
C GLY A 823 -16.06 7.79 21.09
N LEU A 824 -16.67 6.65 20.74
CA LEU A 824 -18.11 6.53 20.53
C LEU A 824 -18.81 5.83 21.70
N ILE A 825 -18.17 4.82 22.31
CA ILE A 825 -18.80 4.00 23.35
C ILE A 825 -18.57 4.58 24.74
N ASP A 826 -17.36 5.06 25.02
CA ASP A 826 -17.02 5.61 26.34
C ASP A 826 -17.85 6.87 26.61
N GLN A 827 -18.46 6.94 27.79
CA GLN A 827 -19.39 8.02 28.12
C GLN A 827 -18.67 9.35 28.34
N GLU A 828 -17.47 9.32 28.92
CA GLU A 828 -16.71 10.52 29.26
C GLU A 828 -15.94 11.07 28.05
N SER A 829 -15.53 10.17 27.15
CA SER A 829 -14.74 10.50 25.95
C SER A 829 -15.58 10.59 24.67
N ASN A 830 -16.92 10.60 24.78
CA ASN A 830 -17.83 10.55 23.64
C ASN A 830 -17.70 11.78 22.74
N VAL A 831 -17.16 11.62 21.53
CA VAL A 831 -16.86 12.73 20.61
C VAL A 831 -18.12 13.45 20.14
N ILE A 832 -19.19 12.73 19.85
CA ILE A 832 -20.44 13.34 19.37
C ILE A 832 -21.08 14.21 20.46
N SER A 833 -21.14 13.69 21.69
CA SER A 833 -21.66 14.43 22.85
C SER A 833 -20.80 15.66 23.16
N SER A 834 -19.48 15.54 22.95
CA SER A 834 -18.52 16.64 23.13
C SER A 834 -18.71 17.73 22.08
N ILE A 835 -18.89 17.36 20.81
CA ILE A 835 -19.18 18.30 19.72
C ILE A 835 -20.51 19.01 19.98
N ASP A 836 -21.56 18.27 20.35
CA ASP A 836 -22.85 18.86 20.70
C ASP A 836 -22.71 19.83 21.87
N TYR A 837 -21.96 19.46 22.91
CA TYR A 837 -21.71 20.33 24.06
C TYR A 837 -21.01 21.63 23.64
N VAL A 838 -19.91 21.54 22.88
CA VAL A 838 -19.17 22.72 22.40
C VAL A 838 -20.08 23.61 21.54
N ASN A 839 -20.89 23.02 20.65
CA ASN A 839 -21.83 23.77 19.83
C ASN A 839 -22.85 24.55 20.69
N HIS A 840 -23.48 23.89 21.67
CA HIS A 840 -24.42 24.57 22.57
C HIS A 840 -23.75 25.66 23.42
N GLU A 841 -22.52 25.44 23.88
CA GLU A 841 -21.78 26.45 24.64
C GLU A 841 -21.39 27.64 23.76
N TYR A 842 -21.00 27.40 22.50
CA TYR A 842 -20.73 28.47 21.54
C TYR A 842 -22.00 29.27 21.26
N GLU A 843 -23.14 28.62 21.01
CA GLU A 843 -24.42 29.29 20.85
C GLU A 843 -24.82 30.12 22.07
N LYS A 844 -24.61 29.60 23.30
CA LYS A 844 -24.86 30.36 24.53
C LYS A 844 -23.96 31.60 24.62
N TRP A 845 -22.67 31.43 24.35
CA TRP A 845 -21.72 32.54 24.35
C TRP A 845 -22.12 33.59 23.31
N TYR A 846 -22.43 33.17 22.08
CA TYR A 846 -22.80 34.05 20.98
C TYR A 846 -24.13 34.78 21.24
N ASN A 847 -25.12 34.08 21.78
CA ASN A 847 -26.39 34.71 22.19
C ASN A 847 -26.19 35.70 23.34
N ALA A 848 -25.27 35.42 24.28
CA ALA A 848 -24.91 36.38 25.32
C ALA A 848 -24.23 37.63 24.73
N PHE A 849 -23.34 37.46 23.75
CA PHE A 849 -22.73 38.55 22.99
C PHE A 849 -23.80 39.43 22.33
N LEU A 850 -24.71 38.84 21.56
CA LEU A 850 -25.81 39.57 20.93
C LEU A 850 -26.74 40.24 21.93
N THR A 851 -27.07 39.56 23.04
CA THR A 851 -27.95 40.12 24.09
C THR A 851 -27.33 41.33 24.77
N LYS A 852 -26.00 41.32 24.99
CA LYS A 852 -25.26 42.45 25.59
C LYS A 852 -24.97 43.55 24.56
N ALA A 853 -24.92 43.22 23.28
CA ALA A 853 -24.94 44.20 22.21
C ALA A 853 -26.26 44.96 22.17
N THR A 854 -27.40 44.29 22.41
CA THR A 854 -28.73 44.93 22.48
C THR A 854 -29.01 45.60 23.83
N GLY A 855 -29.48 46.85 23.85
CA GLY A 855 -30.02 47.50 25.05
C GLY A 855 -29.33 48.80 25.49
N THR A 856 -28.22 49.17 24.84
CA THR A 856 -27.56 50.48 25.00
C THR A 856 -27.12 50.96 23.62
N ALA A 857 -27.75 52.01 23.09
CA ALA A 857 -27.29 52.64 21.87
C ALA A 857 -25.83 53.08 22.04
N TYR A 858 -24.97 52.69 21.11
CA TYR A 858 -23.54 52.95 21.17
C TYR A 858 -23.07 53.64 19.88
N GLU A 859 -22.60 54.87 20.00
CA GLU A 859 -22.11 55.68 18.87
C GLU A 859 -20.57 55.75 18.81
N GLY A 860 -19.86 54.79 19.44
CA GLY A 860 -18.40 54.74 19.48
C GLY A 860 -17.76 53.73 18.51
N VAL A 861 -16.49 53.39 18.73
CA VAL A 861 -15.74 52.43 17.89
C VAL A 861 -16.15 50.99 18.21
N ALA A 862 -16.49 50.20 17.18
CA ALA A 862 -16.95 48.81 17.33
C ALA A 862 -15.97 47.95 18.15
N ALA A 863 -14.67 48.10 17.94
CA ALA A 863 -13.62 47.38 18.67
C ALA A 863 -13.69 47.56 20.19
N ASP A 864 -13.91 48.79 20.66
CA ASP A 864 -13.97 49.09 22.10
C ASP A 864 -15.27 48.53 22.71
N ARG A 865 -16.36 48.53 21.95
CA ARG A 865 -17.63 47.93 22.37
C ARG A 865 -17.54 46.40 22.45
N VAL A 866 -16.85 45.75 21.52
CA VAL A 866 -16.58 44.31 21.58
C VAL A 866 -15.76 43.95 22.82
N ASP A 867 -14.71 44.73 23.13
CA ASP A 867 -13.89 44.54 24.35
C ASP A 867 -14.74 44.65 25.63
N GLU A 868 -15.64 45.65 25.70
CA GLU A 868 -16.58 45.82 26.82
C GLU A 868 -17.54 44.63 26.97
N ILE A 869 -18.14 44.19 25.85
CA ILE A 869 -19.09 43.07 25.84
C ILE A 869 -18.42 41.78 26.32
N ILE A 870 -17.22 41.46 25.81
CA ILE A 870 -16.46 40.27 26.23
C ILE A 870 -16.17 40.33 27.74
N SER A 871 -15.73 41.50 28.24
CA SER A 871 -15.48 41.71 29.66
C SER A 871 -16.74 41.48 30.53
N LEU A 872 -17.91 41.90 30.04
CA LEU A 872 -19.19 41.67 30.72
C LEU A 872 -19.63 40.20 30.69
N ILE A 873 -19.39 39.47 29.59
CA ILE A 873 -19.70 38.04 29.47
C ILE A 873 -18.82 37.21 30.44
N ASN A 874 -17.58 37.64 30.61
CA ASN A 874 -16.56 36.93 31.39
C ASN A 874 -16.58 37.28 32.87
N GLN A 875 -17.42 38.22 33.30
CA GLN A 875 -17.50 38.65 34.70
C GLN A 875 -17.83 37.47 35.64
N GLY A 876 -16.96 37.25 36.64
CA GLY A 876 -17.13 36.20 37.65
C GLY A 876 -16.64 34.81 37.23
N ARG A 877 -16.07 34.65 36.03
CA ARG A 877 -15.43 33.40 35.59
C ARG A 877 -13.95 33.33 36.06
N ASN A 878 -13.43 32.12 36.17
CA ASN A 878 -12.05 31.86 36.63
C ASN A 878 -11.44 30.66 35.87
N SER A 879 -10.21 30.28 36.21
CA SER A 879 -9.48 29.20 35.53
C SER A 879 -10.09 27.79 35.65
N SER A 880 -11.10 27.59 36.51
CA SER A 880 -11.84 26.32 36.59
C SER A 880 -13.03 26.23 35.63
N PHE A 881 -13.43 27.33 34.99
CA PHE A 881 -14.53 27.33 34.04
C PHE A 881 -14.12 26.68 32.71
N PRO A 882 -15.05 25.98 32.02
CA PRO A 882 -14.80 25.46 30.68
C PRO A 882 -14.30 26.55 29.72
N PHE A 883 -13.44 26.16 28.80
CA PHE A 883 -12.88 27.02 27.76
C PHE A 883 -11.94 28.14 28.24
N TYR A 884 -11.46 28.09 29.50
CA TYR A 884 -10.48 29.07 29.99
C TYR A 884 -9.17 29.05 29.19
N TYR A 885 -8.69 27.87 28.79
CA TYR A 885 -7.42 27.71 28.09
C TYR A 885 -7.56 27.71 26.56
N GLU A 886 -8.76 27.98 26.03
CA GLU A 886 -8.97 28.02 24.59
C GLU A 886 -8.43 29.33 24.04
N ASP A 887 -7.43 29.22 23.16
CA ASP A 887 -6.97 30.31 22.34
C ASP A 887 -8.03 30.55 21.28
N MET A 888 -8.82 31.61 21.41
CA MET A 888 -9.84 31.98 20.42
C MET A 888 -9.70 33.43 20.00
N ILE A 889 -9.70 34.35 20.97
CA ILE A 889 -9.56 35.79 20.75
C ILE A 889 -8.70 36.41 21.86
N GLY A 890 -7.86 37.38 21.50
CA GLY A 890 -7.28 38.35 22.43
C GLY A 890 -8.38 39.19 23.10
N TRP A 891 -8.28 39.35 24.42
CA TRP A 891 -9.23 40.07 25.26
C TRP A 891 -8.55 40.61 26.52
N GLY A 892 -9.26 41.45 27.29
CA GLY A 892 -8.81 41.92 28.60
C GLY A 892 -7.89 43.14 28.56
N GLU A 893 -7.38 43.52 29.73
CA GLU A 893 -6.60 44.76 29.92
C GLU A 893 -5.10 44.60 29.60
N ASN A 894 -4.61 43.36 29.46
CA ASN A 894 -3.22 43.04 29.14
C ASN A 894 -2.96 43.14 27.63
N VAL A 895 -3.07 44.35 27.09
CA VAL A 895 -2.86 44.65 25.67
C VAL A 895 -1.86 45.79 25.49
N SER A 896 -0.87 45.57 24.64
CA SER A 896 0.02 46.63 24.17
C SER A 896 -0.62 47.30 22.94
N THR A 897 -0.75 48.62 22.95
CA THR A 897 -1.33 49.38 21.84
C THR A 897 -0.30 50.33 21.23
N ARG A 898 -0.02 50.16 19.93
CA ARG A 898 0.87 51.02 19.15
C ARG A 898 0.09 51.77 18.08
N THR A 899 0.35 53.07 17.95
CA THR A 899 -0.34 53.93 16.98
C THR A 899 0.68 54.63 16.09
N TYR A 900 0.49 54.54 14.77
CA TYR A 900 1.35 55.13 13.74
C TYR A 900 0.51 56.02 12.83
N THR A 901 1.05 57.18 12.44
CA THR A 901 0.47 58.03 11.38
C THR A 901 1.20 57.76 10.07
N VAL A 902 0.47 57.35 9.04
CA VAL A 902 1.01 57.07 7.71
C VAL A 902 1.61 58.35 7.11
N GLN A 903 2.93 58.35 6.88
CA GLN A 903 3.63 59.52 6.33
C GLN A 903 3.54 59.59 4.79
N GLY A 904 3.32 58.46 4.13
CA GLY A 904 3.14 58.36 2.69
C GLY A 904 2.66 56.98 2.27
N SER A 905 1.95 56.89 1.13
CA SER A 905 1.33 55.65 0.63
C SER A 905 2.32 54.53 0.28
N SER A 906 3.62 54.84 0.23
CA SER A 906 4.71 53.86 0.03
C SER A 906 5.19 53.21 1.33
N GLN A 907 4.87 53.77 2.50
CA GLN A 907 5.19 53.16 3.79
C GLN A 907 4.17 52.06 4.08
N LYS A 908 4.60 50.80 3.93
CA LYS A 908 3.74 49.63 4.19
C LYS A 908 4.12 48.85 5.43
N GLU A 909 5.25 49.18 6.05
CA GLU A 909 5.81 48.42 7.17
C GLU A 909 5.72 49.21 8.48
N TYR A 910 5.25 48.54 9.53
CA TYR A 910 5.05 49.09 10.87
C TYR A 910 5.54 48.09 11.93
N ALA A 911 6.19 48.59 12.98
CA ALA A 911 6.80 47.75 14.00
C ALA A 911 5.77 47.13 14.97
N LEU A 912 6.08 45.92 15.45
CA LEU A 912 5.38 45.17 16.50
C LEU A 912 6.21 45.19 17.80
N ASP A 913 5.67 44.61 18.89
CA ASP A 913 6.43 44.41 20.13
C ASP A 913 7.50 43.32 19.99
N SER A 914 7.18 42.29 19.22
CA SER A 914 8.08 41.20 18.82
C SER A 914 7.49 40.49 17.61
N GLN A 915 8.33 39.76 16.88
CA GLN A 915 7.91 38.92 15.75
C GLN A 915 6.77 37.99 16.18
N HIS A 916 5.71 37.95 15.37
CA HIS A 916 4.57 37.07 15.57
C HIS A 916 4.48 36.08 14.41
N SER A 917 4.37 34.79 14.73
CA SER A 917 4.27 33.71 13.75
C SER A 917 3.04 32.87 14.01
N LEU A 918 2.23 32.69 12.97
CA LEU A 918 1.07 31.78 12.97
C LEU A 918 1.46 30.35 12.61
N SER A 919 2.72 30.09 12.25
CA SER A 919 3.23 28.74 11.97
C SER A 919 3.77 28.01 13.21
N SER A 920 3.83 28.69 14.36
CA SER A 920 4.22 28.09 15.64
C SER A 920 3.15 28.28 16.70
N LEU A 921 2.86 27.24 17.48
CA LEU A 921 1.87 27.28 18.56
C LEU A 921 2.24 28.34 19.61
N ASN A 922 1.31 29.26 19.88
CA ASN A 922 1.43 30.29 20.90
C ASN A 922 0.03 30.81 21.29
N ASN A 923 -0.07 31.49 22.44
CA ASN A 923 -1.32 32.10 22.92
C ASN A 923 -1.27 33.63 22.77
N ARG A 924 -0.82 34.16 21.62
CA ARG A 924 -0.71 35.61 21.38
C ARG A 924 -1.63 36.00 20.22
N ALA A 925 -2.34 37.11 20.36
CA ALA A 925 -3.20 37.65 19.30
C ALA A 925 -2.78 39.07 18.94
N VAL A 926 -2.64 39.36 17.64
CA VAL A 926 -2.27 40.69 17.14
C VAL A 926 -3.32 41.18 16.16
N TYR A 927 -3.97 42.29 16.47
CA TYR A 927 -5.00 42.90 15.63
C TYR A 927 -4.53 44.24 15.08
N VAL A 928 -4.76 44.46 13.79
CA VAL A 928 -4.33 45.66 13.07
C VAL A 928 -5.56 46.43 12.59
N TYR A 929 -5.60 47.72 12.88
CA TYR A 929 -6.70 48.63 12.55
C TYR A 929 -6.19 49.77 11.68
N LEU A 930 -6.95 50.12 10.64
CA LEU A 930 -6.76 51.30 9.81
C LEU A 930 -7.94 52.25 10.04
N ASN A 931 -7.67 53.45 10.57
CA ASN A 931 -8.70 54.44 10.91
C ASN A 931 -9.86 53.82 11.71
N ASP A 932 -9.51 53.07 12.76
CA ASP A 932 -10.43 52.36 13.67
C ASP A 932 -11.23 51.20 13.05
N VAL A 933 -10.95 50.81 11.81
CA VAL A 933 -11.52 49.61 11.16
C VAL A 933 -10.51 48.47 11.16
N GLN A 934 -10.89 47.30 11.68
CA GLN A 934 -10.01 46.12 11.71
C GLN A 934 -9.71 45.60 10.29
N LEU A 935 -8.43 45.41 10.01
CA LEU A 935 -7.91 44.76 8.80
C LEU A 935 -7.89 43.24 8.96
N THR A 936 -7.99 42.53 7.85
CA THR A 936 -8.03 41.06 7.79
C THR A 936 -6.65 40.49 7.44
N HIS A 937 -6.14 39.58 8.27
CA HIS A 937 -4.87 38.89 8.01
C HIS A 937 -4.93 38.07 6.71
N GLY A 938 -3.82 38.03 5.96
CA GLY A 938 -3.68 37.28 4.70
C GLY A 938 -4.34 37.95 3.49
N THR A 939 -5.21 38.95 3.69
CA THR A 939 -5.81 39.75 2.61
C THR A 939 -5.32 41.19 2.66
N GLU A 940 -5.35 41.82 3.83
CA GLU A 940 -5.11 43.26 4.01
C GLU A 940 -3.80 43.54 4.76
N TYR A 941 -3.23 42.54 5.44
CA TYR A 941 -1.90 42.60 6.03
C TYR A 941 -1.27 41.21 6.22
N THR A 942 0.05 41.16 6.42
CA THR A 942 0.82 39.93 6.73
C THR A 942 1.90 40.22 7.78
N PHE A 943 2.23 39.22 8.61
CA PHE A 943 3.36 39.30 9.56
C PHE A 943 4.71 39.07 8.86
N SER A 944 5.75 39.80 9.27
CA SER A 944 7.11 39.60 8.77
C SER A 944 7.74 38.33 9.33
N THR A 945 8.42 37.55 8.47
CA THR A 945 9.14 36.33 8.88
C THR A 945 10.58 36.58 9.31
N VAL A 946 11.06 37.81 9.20
CA VAL A 946 12.46 38.17 9.49
C VAL A 946 12.61 39.25 10.56
N ASP A 947 11.61 40.12 10.69
CA ASP A 947 11.65 41.30 11.57
C ASP A 947 10.42 41.38 12.47
N ASP A 948 10.50 42.20 13.53
CA ASP A 948 9.41 42.51 14.45
C ASP A 948 8.43 43.52 13.82
N SER A 949 7.83 43.17 12.68
CA SER A 949 6.99 44.09 11.90
C SER A 949 5.79 43.43 11.23
N VAL A 950 4.83 44.27 10.84
CA VAL A 950 3.67 43.92 10.01
C VAL A 950 3.73 44.69 8.69
N ASN A 951 3.36 44.01 7.61
CA ASN A 951 3.25 44.60 6.28
C ASN A 951 1.78 44.80 5.90
N ILE A 952 1.37 46.04 5.62
CA ILE A 952 0.01 46.40 5.25
C ILE A 952 -0.14 46.38 3.73
N SER A 953 -1.04 45.52 3.26
CA SER A 953 -1.40 45.38 1.85
C SER A 953 -2.61 46.23 1.45
N ALA A 954 -3.41 46.70 2.41
CA ALA A 954 -4.49 47.67 2.18
C ALA A 954 -3.99 48.99 1.58
N THR A 955 -4.87 49.71 0.88
CA THR A 955 -4.54 51.02 0.30
C THR A 955 -4.38 52.06 1.41
N LEU A 956 -3.20 52.68 1.50
CA LEU A 956 -2.87 53.69 2.50
C LEU A 956 -2.80 55.10 1.88
N THR A 957 -3.27 56.09 2.63
CA THR A 957 -3.18 57.52 2.32
C THR A 957 -2.40 58.26 3.40
N ALA A 958 -1.71 59.33 3.03
CA ALA A 958 -0.97 60.13 4.01
C ALA A 958 -1.93 60.76 5.01
N GLY A 959 -1.67 60.56 6.31
CA GLY A 959 -2.54 60.98 7.40
C GLY A 959 -3.42 59.88 7.98
N ASP A 960 -3.50 58.70 7.35
CA ASP A 960 -4.17 57.53 7.94
C ASP A 960 -3.52 57.11 9.26
N ILE A 961 -4.31 56.49 10.15
CA ILE A 961 -3.87 56.01 11.45
C ILE A 961 -3.87 54.48 11.44
N ILE A 962 -2.69 53.89 11.63
CA ILE A 962 -2.53 52.46 11.90
C ILE A 962 -2.46 52.27 13.40
N LYS A 963 -3.39 51.48 13.95
CA LYS A 963 -3.41 51.09 15.36
C LYS A 963 -3.23 49.58 15.46
N ILE A 964 -2.27 49.14 16.25
CA ILE A 964 -1.96 47.72 16.47
C ILE A 964 -2.26 47.41 17.93
N LYS A 965 -3.14 46.44 18.19
CA LYS A 965 -3.42 45.87 19.51
C LYS A 965 -2.74 44.50 19.60
N ASP A 966 -1.82 44.34 20.53
CA ASP A 966 -1.00 43.14 20.72
C ASP A 966 -1.28 42.53 22.11
N TYR A 967 -1.94 41.38 22.12
CA TYR A 967 -2.32 40.62 23.31
C TYR A 967 -1.31 39.52 23.53
N GLU A 968 -0.47 39.63 24.57
CA GLU A 968 0.57 38.64 24.88
C GLU A 968 0.01 37.28 25.33
N ASP A 969 -1.24 37.25 25.79
CA ASP A 969 -1.95 36.05 26.25
C ASP A 969 -3.44 36.10 25.86
N THR A 970 -3.96 35.07 25.21
CA THR A 970 -5.37 34.90 24.83
C THR A 970 -6.18 34.07 25.84
N THR A 971 -5.55 33.53 26.88
CA THR A 971 -6.25 32.72 27.89
C THR A 971 -7.32 33.53 28.62
N GLY A 972 -8.39 32.85 29.03
CA GLY A 972 -9.54 33.43 29.69
C GLY A 972 -10.56 34.07 28.76
N SER A 973 -10.47 33.86 27.44
CA SER A 973 -11.49 34.34 26.49
C SER A 973 -12.85 33.68 26.74
N PHE A 974 -12.84 32.43 27.23
CA PHE A 974 -14.00 31.55 27.44
C PHE A 974 -14.92 31.38 26.22
N LEU A 975 -14.41 31.72 25.03
CA LEU A 975 -15.10 31.49 23.77
C LEU A 975 -14.85 30.02 23.38
N PRO A 976 -15.90 29.19 23.23
CA PRO A 976 -15.71 27.82 22.79
C PRO A 976 -15.15 27.77 21.36
N PRO A 977 -14.31 26.77 21.03
CA PRO A 977 -13.64 26.71 19.74
C PRO A 977 -14.60 26.35 18.60
N THR A 978 -14.40 26.97 17.43
CA THR A 978 -15.11 26.63 16.20
C THR A 978 -14.37 25.55 15.42
N PRO A 979 -15.05 24.80 14.52
CA PRO A 979 -14.39 23.84 13.63
C PRO A 979 -13.24 24.47 12.84
N THR A 980 -13.37 25.72 12.41
CA THR A 980 -12.31 26.45 11.70
C THR A 980 -11.08 26.69 12.58
N LYS A 981 -11.25 27.07 13.85
CA LYS A 981 -10.11 27.21 14.78
C LYS A 981 -9.39 25.89 15.03
N LEU A 982 -10.15 24.79 15.10
CA LEU A 982 -9.60 23.45 15.25
C LEU A 982 -8.97 22.88 13.97
N GLY A 983 -9.00 23.64 12.85
CA GLY A 983 -8.51 23.18 11.55
C GLY A 983 -9.39 22.13 10.87
N LEU A 984 -10.61 21.93 11.37
CA LEU A 984 -11.58 20.95 10.86
C LEU A 984 -12.45 21.51 9.72
N TYR A 985 -12.47 22.83 9.54
CA TYR A 985 -13.22 23.50 8.47
C TYR A 985 -12.41 24.66 7.90
N PRO A 986 -12.56 25.01 6.60
CA PRO A 986 -11.81 26.12 6.01
C PRO A 986 -12.09 27.46 6.70
N LEU A 987 -11.13 28.37 6.59
CA LEU A 987 -11.27 29.77 7.01
C LEU A 987 -11.88 30.61 5.88
N PHE A 988 -12.87 31.43 6.21
CA PHE A 988 -13.54 32.33 5.29
C PHE A 988 -13.32 33.78 5.71
N LYS A 989 -13.24 34.69 4.73
CA LYS A 989 -13.18 36.13 5.01
C LYS A 989 -14.53 36.61 5.58
N PRO A 990 -14.56 37.21 6.79
CA PRO A 990 -15.77 37.83 7.31
C PRO A 990 -16.15 39.07 6.49
N GLU A 991 -17.39 39.13 6.00
CA GLU A 991 -17.89 40.28 5.25
C GLU A 991 -19.41 40.36 5.22
N ALA A 992 -19.93 41.58 5.12
CA ALA A 992 -21.33 41.84 4.78
C ALA A 992 -21.50 41.94 3.26
N PHE A 993 -22.50 41.27 2.73
CA PHE A 993 -22.84 41.34 1.30
C PHE A 993 -24.34 41.15 1.07
N THR A 994 -24.80 41.41 -0.15
CA THR A 994 -26.18 41.14 -0.56
C THR A 994 -26.25 39.77 -1.22
N ASP A 995 -27.01 38.85 -0.63
CA ASP A 995 -27.28 37.54 -1.22
C ASP A 995 -28.40 37.67 -2.26
N ASP A 996 -28.05 37.43 -3.53
CA ASP A 996 -28.92 37.49 -4.71
C ASP A 996 -29.39 36.11 -5.20
N THR A 997 -29.10 35.03 -4.46
CA THR A 997 -29.55 33.67 -4.79
C THR A 997 -31.06 33.46 -4.60
N TYR A 998 -31.75 34.38 -3.91
CA TYR A 998 -33.20 34.39 -3.75
C TYR A 998 -33.90 35.16 -4.89
N ILE A 999 -35.00 34.60 -5.43
CA ILE A 999 -35.77 35.24 -6.51
C ILE A 999 -36.39 36.57 -6.02
N ASN A 1000 -36.15 37.64 -6.79
CA ASN A 1000 -36.62 39.03 -6.57
C ASN A 1000 -38.13 39.08 -6.22
N PRO A 1001 -38.55 39.82 -5.17
CA PRO A 1001 -37.90 41.00 -4.57
C PRO A 1001 -37.12 40.77 -3.27
N SER A 1002 -36.53 39.58 -3.08
CA SER A 1002 -36.00 39.16 -1.77
C SER A 1002 -34.46 39.09 -1.69
N CYS A 1003 -33.71 39.98 -2.35
CA CYS A 1003 -32.28 40.12 -2.04
C CYS A 1003 -32.12 40.47 -0.56
N GLN A 1004 -31.33 39.70 0.19
CA GLN A 1004 -31.16 39.92 1.63
C GLN A 1004 -29.73 40.37 1.94
N ALA A 1005 -29.60 41.40 2.77
CA ALA A 1005 -28.33 41.72 3.40
C ALA A 1005 -27.97 40.60 4.38
N VAL A 1006 -26.79 40.03 4.23
CA VAL A 1006 -26.28 38.93 5.04
C VAL A 1006 -24.85 39.21 5.48
N ILE A 1007 -24.43 38.53 6.55
CA ILE A 1007 -23.06 38.54 7.06
C ILE A 1007 -22.53 37.11 6.97
N ARG A 1008 -21.36 36.95 6.35
CA ARG A 1008 -20.57 35.72 6.43
C ARG A 1008 -19.57 35.82 7.57
N LYS A 1009 -19.50 34.79 8.39
CA LYS A 1009 -18.59 34.64 9.54
C LYS A 1009 -17.24 34.02 9.15
N HIS A 1010 -16.28 33.95 10.08
CA HIS A 1010 -14.96 33.34 9.81
C HIS A 1010 -15.04 31.85 9.47
N ASP A 1011 -16.08 31.16 9.95
CA ASP A 1011 -16.34 29.74 9.69
C ASP A 1011 -17.18 29.49 8.42
N GLY A 1012 -17.49 30.55 7.66
CA GLY A 1012 -18.27 30.47 6.43
C GLY A 1012 -19.78 30.37 6.64
N SER A 1013 -20.27 30.31 7.88
CA SER A 1013 -21.70 30.38 8.15
C SER A 1013 -22.25 31.77 7.78
N ILE A 1014 -23.49 31.80 7.27
CA ILE A 1014 -24.16 33.01 6.79
C ILE A 1014 -25.37 33.27 7.67
N MET A 1015 -25.48 34.50 8.15
CA MET A 1015 -26.65 34.96 8.89
C MET A 1015 -27.25 36.21 8.24
N LYS A 1016 -28.55 36.41 8.44
CA LYS A 1016 -29.23 37.63 8.01
C LYS A 1016 -28.70 38.83 8.80
N ALA A 1017 -28.33 39.90 8.10
CA ALA A 1017 -27.91 41.16 8.71
C ALA A 1017 -29.08 41.80 9.49
N TYR A 1018 -28.78 42.37 10.64
CA TYR A 1018 -29.74 43.06 11.48
C TYR A 1018 -30.10 44.46 10.94
N ASN A 1019 -29.23 45.04 10.12
CA ASN A 1019 -29.28 46.40 9.60
C ASN A 1019 -29.23 47.47 10.71
N ASP A 1020 -28.45 47.19 11.75
CA ASP A 1020 -28.14 48.11 12.85
C ASP A 1020 -26.70 47.88 13.36
N GLU A 1021 -26.33 48.59 14.43
CA GLU A 1021 -24.99 48.54 15.06
C GLU A 1021 -24.46 47.13 15.36
N ARG A 1022 -25.32 46.12 15.48
CA ARG A 1022 -24.88 44.73 15.73
C ARG A 1022 -24.08 44.15 14.59
N ASP A 1023 -24.36 44.58 13.35
CA ASP A 1023 -23.67 44.06 12.17
C ASP A 1023 -22.18 44.41 12.21
N ASP A 1024 -21.85 45.64 12.61
CA ASP A 1024 -20.47 46.09 12.77
C ASP A 1024 -19.76 45.39 13.95
N LEU A 1025 -20.47 45.14 15.05
CA LEU A 1025 -19.94 44.39 16.20
C LEU A 1025 -19.67 42.92 15.87
N ILE A 1026 -20.54 42.28 15.08
CA ILE A 1026 -20.33 40.92 14.60
C ILE A 1026 -19.12 40.89 13.67
N LEU A 1027 -19.02 41.81 12.71
CA LEU A 1027 -17.87 41.85 11.81
C LEU A 1027 -16.55 42.10 12.52
N GLU A 1028 -16.53 42.96 13.55
CA GLU A 1028 -15.35 43.14 14.41
C GLU A 1028 -15.00 41.85 15.14
N LEU A 1029 -15.96 41.18 15.78
CA LEU A 1029 -15.70 39.92 16.49
C LEU A 1029 -15.17 38.82 15.55
N GLU A 1030 -15.76 38.68 14.36
CA GLU A 1030 -15.41 37.61 13.41
C GLU A 1030 -14.07 37.86 12.70
N LYS A 1031 -13.56 39.09 12.69
CA LYS A 1031 -12.24 39.45 12.12
C LYS A 1031 -11.08 39.24 13.09
N ARG A 1032 -11.38 39.22 14.39
CA ARG A 1032 -10.44 38.83 15.44
C ARG A 1032 -10.19 37.33 15.36
#